data_AF-A0A6C0EEU7-F1
#
_entry.id   AF-A0A6C0EEU7-F1
#
_cell.length_a   1.000
_cell.length_b   1.000
_cell.length_c   1.000
_cell.angle_alpha   90.00
_cell.angle_beta   90.00
_cell.angle_gamma   90.00
#
_symmetry.space_group_name_H-M   'P 1'
#
loop_
_entity.id
_entity.type
_entity.pdbx_description
1 polymer ?
#
loop_
_entity_poly.entity_id
_entity_poly.type
_entity_poly.pdbx_seq_one_letter_code
_entity_poly.pdbx_strand_id
1 'polypeptide(L)'
;MDLIQRKLTKVEWDTTEIPVSATEKKVLELIDQGFENVNIKINHFNSLFSFLKIEYSKEMEDYLYNKYFHEKIQKLKKTYDMSYLTHSVSSNIQIKKADMIRLQNNSIDTIQNIEIYETVLLDRLDSLLDLYKKKNEKWQSYYFVLYKLIKNSVTKINKRVLQVIQCTLDHYEEKINISNIVTNAYEFIEKNGDLLKYNDLSLYEHQKKIFALSKITKPKLLLYIAPTGTGKTLTPIGLAKQHKIIFVCAARHVGLALARSAISINKKIAFAFGCNDASDIRLHYFSAKEYTKNTKSGGIWKVDNSIGDKVEIIISDIKSYLPAMYYMLSFNTREEIITYWDEPTITMDYENHEFHAIIQKNWTENLIPNMILSSATLPKEDELVSTISDFKMKFPGAFIESIISHDCIKSIPLINKNGYVVLPHNLYEDYDDVVNVVKHCENYPTLLRYFDLKEVCQFIKYVNDLEFIQNSYKINRRFGSLDDITMQSIKQYYLKTLGNIKPGTWGSIYIYLKSTTAKRIIPNNYIDEKGSKFKKSTSIGPGVTELKANSLNVLTRINSEMIPPNTQSIPNSNNDLGNSAIYITTKDAYTLTDGPTIFLANDVEKVAKFYIQQSHIPSKIMETILETIQYNNNINEKIGRLEKDMEDMLSKTDKNDQEDDSKGKKSKNKNNDKNDREMENNVKIRNIRQELEMLYSMVKVVNFNETFVPNKPAHLSKWAEEMDNKRAFTSNIDNDIIEKIMLLNNVSDNWKILLLMGIGVFVNHENMNNDYVEIMKNLADKQLLYLIIASSDYIYGTNYQFCHGYLSKDMKLTQEKIIQALGRIGRNNIQQDYTIRFRDNEQIIKLFNTEIEKPEIKNMNKLFCSL
;
A
#
# COMPACT_ATOMS: atom_id res chain seq x y z
N MET A 1 -17.28 -5.99 5.73
CA MET A 1 -17.45 -4.84 4.86
C MET A 1 -18.84 -4.31 5.10
N ASP A 2 -18.96 -3.04 5.52
CA ASP A 2 -20.28 -2.40 5.52
C ASP A 2 -20.63 -2.07 4.07
N LEU A 3 -21.25 -3.04 3.40
CA LEU A 3 -21.81 -2.89 2.06
C LEU A 3 -23.17 -2.17 2.11
N ILE A 4 -23.67 -1.83 3.30
CA ILE A 4 -24.97 -1.17 3.47
C ILE A 4 -24.84 0.27 2.98
N GLN A 5 -25.38 0.50 1.80
CA GLN A 5 -25.30 1.78 1.08
C GLN A 5 -26.26 2.81 1.69
N ARG A 6 -25.68 3.70 2.51
CA ARG A 6 -26.36 4.81 3.20
C ARG A 6 -25.81 6.16 2.70
N LYS A 7 -26.59 7.22 2.91
CA LYS A 7 -26.17 8.61 2.64
C LYS A 7 -24.91 8.97 3.44
N LEU A 8 -24.13 9.93 2.91
CA LEU A 8 -22.91 10.43 3.54
C LEU A 8 -23.19 11.05 4.91
N THR A 9 -22.32 10.76 5.87
CA THR A 9 -22.35 11.45 7.17
C THR A 9 -21.61 12.78 7.09
N LYS A 10 -21.85 13.66 8.07
CA LYS A 10 -21.14 14.96 8.15
C LYS A 10 -19.62 14.78 8.29
N VAL A 11 -19.18 13.84 9.12
CA VAL A 11 -17.75 13.53 9.35
C VAL A 11 -17.07 13.11 8.05
N GLU A 12 -17.75 12.30 7.23
CA GLU A 12 -17.22 11.87 5.94
C GLU A 12 -17.09 13.01 4.95
N TRP A 13 -18.09 13.90 4.92
CA TRP A 13 -18.03 15.12 4.12
C TRP A 13 -16.81 15.96 4.52
N ASP A 14 -16.68 16.25 5.82
CA ASP A 14 -15.59 17.08 6.35
C ASP A 14 -14.21 16.46 6.09
N THR A 15 -14.11 15.13 6.07
CA THR A 15 -12.87 14.40 5.75
C THR A 15 -12.44 14.60 4.29
N THR A 16 -13.38 14.74 3.36
CA THR A 16 -13.06 14.96 1.94
C THR A 16 -12.49 16.35 1.66
N GLU A 17 -12.74 17.31 2.55
CA GLU A 17 -12.24 18.69 2.46
C GLU A 17 -10.77 18.83 2.92
N ILE A 18 -10.20 17.80 3.55
CA ILE A 18 -8.82 17.82 4.03
C ILE A 18 -7.88 17.71 2.82
N PRO A 19 -7.03 18.72 2.54
CA PRO A 19 -6.18 18.71 1.36
C PRO A 19 -5.17 17.57 1.41
N VAL A 20 -4.83 17.03 0.23
CA VAL A 20 -3.73 16.08 0.08
C VAL A 20 -2.37 16.73 0.29
N SER A 21 -1.34 15.90 0.51
CA SER A 21 0.03 16.37 0.66
C SER A 21 0.56 17.07 -0.60
N ALA A 22 1.55 17.96 -0.46
CA ALA A 22 2.12 18.67 -1.61
C ALA A 22 2.77 17.75 -2.66
N THR A 23 3.34 16.61 -2.23
CA THR A 23 3.88 15.58 -3.11
C THR A 23 2.78 14.86 -3.88
N GLU A 24 1.72 14.45 -3.19
CA GLU A 24 0.56 13.81 -3.80
C GLU A 24 -0.14 14.75 -4.80
N LYS A 25 -0.30 16.03 -4.44
CA LYS A 25 -0.88 17.03 -5.35
C LYS A 25 -0.13 17.12 -6.69
N LYS A 26 1.21 17.06 -6.70
CA LYS A 26 2.00 17.03 -7.94
C LYS A 26 1.74 15.78 -8.79
N VAL A 27 1.53 14.62 -8.15
CA VAL A 27 1.14 13.38 -8.85
C VAL A 27 -0.24 13.54 -9.48
N LEU A 28 -1.19 14.16 -8.78
CA LEU A 28 -2.53 14.43 -9.32
C LEU A 28 -2.49 15.42 -10.49
N GLU A 29 -1.67 16.45 -10.41
CA GLU A 29 -1.44 17.40 -11.51
C GLU A 29 -0.81 16.72 -12.74
N LEU A 30 0.15 15.80 -12.53
CA LEU A 30 0.71 14.96 -13.60
C LEU A 30 -0.37 14.10 -14.26
N ILE A 31 -1.26 13.47 -13.47
CA ILE A 31 -2.37 12.65 -14.00
C ILE A 31 -3.35 13.50 -14.80
N ASP A 32 -3.69 14.71 -14.32
CA ASP A 32 -4.59 15.64 -15.04
C ASP A 32 -4.01 16.08 -16.38
N GLN A 33 -2.73 16.50 -16.40
CA GLN A 33 -2.03 16.91 -17.62
C GLN A 33 -1.70 15.73 -18.55
N GLY A 34 -1.56 14.54 -17.97
CA GLY A 34 -1.22 13.32 -18.67
C GLY A 34 -2.26 12.86 -19.69
N PHE A 35 -3.51 13.29 -19.54
CA PHE A 35 -4.54 13.05 -20.56
C PHE A 35 -4.22 13.78 -21.88
N GLU A 36 -3.72 15.02 -21.82
CA GLU A 36 -3.33 15.79 -23.01
C GLU A 36 -2.02 15.24 -23.58
N ASN A 37 -1.00 15.07 -22.74
CA ASN A 37 0.31 14.54 -23.11
C ASN A 37 0.68 13.30 -22.28
N VAL A 38 0.49 12.12 -22.87
CA VAL A 38 0.78 10.84 -22.22
C VAL A 38 2.26 10.60 -21.91
N ASN A 39 3.17 11.33 -22.58
CA ASN A 39 4.62 11.18 -22.42
C ASN A 39 5.23 12.26 -21.52
N ILE A 40 4.41 12.95 -20.73
CA ILE A 40 4.87 13.94 -19.76
C ILE A 40 5.82 13.29 -18.74
N LYS A 41 6.94 13.97 -18.48
CA LYS A 41 7.93 13.62 -17.46
C LYS A 41 8.23 14.87 -16.64
N ILE A 42 8.24 14.72 -15.32
CA ILE A 42 8.54 15.79 -14.38
C ILE A 42 9.63 15.32 -13.43
N ASN A 43 10.73 16.06 -13.39
CA ASN A 43 11.75 15.86 -12.36
C ASN A 43 11.71 17.00 -11.34
N HIS A 44 11.76 16.67 -10.05
CA HIS A 44 11.67 17.65 -8.96
C HIS A 44 13.03 18.19 -8.53
N PHE A 45 14.13 17.58 -8.97
CA PHE A 45 15.47 18.04 -8.63
C PHE A 45 15.83 19.25 -9.48
N ASN A 46 16.44 20.23 -8.81
CA ASN A 46 16.90 21.43 -9.48
C ASN A 46 18.32 21.20 -10.00
N SER A 47 18.53 21.61 -11.26
CA SER A 47 19.87 21.93 -11.73
C SER A 47 20.37 23.21 -11.05
N LEU A 48 21.68 23.46 -11.13
CA LEU A 48 22.26 24.71 -10.64
C LEU A 48 21.58 25.94 -11.25
N PHE A 49 21.23 25.89 -12.53
CA PHE A 49 20.51 26.98 -13.22
C PHE A 49 19.12 27.21 -12.65
N SER A 50 18.35 26.14 -12.45
CA SER A 50 16.98 26.23 -11.91
C SER A 50 16.99 26.70 -10.46
N PHE A 51 17.97 26.27 -9.67
CA PHE A 51 18.15 26.71 -8.29
C PHE A 51 18.49 28.21 -8.19
N LEU A 52 19.46 28.69 -8.98
CA LEU A 52 19.87 30.10 -8.98
C LEU A 52 18.86 31.03 -9.66
N LYS A 53 17.88 30.49 -10.39
CA LYS A 53 16.88 31.24 -11.19
C LYS A 53 17.51 32.21 -12.20
N ILE A 54 18.64 31.81 -12.80
CA ILE A 54 19.37 32.58 -13.79
C ILE A 54 18.88 32.21 -15.20
N GLU A 55 18.85 33.19 -16.11
CA GLU A 55 18.55 32.94 -17.53
C GLU A 55 19.64 32.08 -18.18
N TYR A 56 19.24 31.15 -19.04
CA TYR A 56 20.21 30.27 -19.70
C TYR A 56 20.94 31.02 -20.82
N SER A 57 22.27 31.02 -20.78
CA SER A 57 23.13 31.33 -21.93
C SER A 57 24.34 30.39 -21.93
N LYS A 58 24.89 30.07 -23.12
CA LYS A 58 26.07 29.18 -23.25
C LYS A 58 27.28 29.72 -22.48
N GLU A 59 27.45 31.03 -22.56
CA GLU A 59 28.43 31.77 -21.79
C GLU A 59 28.22 31.54 -20.28
N MET A 60 27.03 31.83 -19.75
CA MET A 60 26.76 31.67 -18.32
C MET A 60 26.92 30.22 -17.86
N GLU A 61 26.63 29.24 -18.73
CA GLU A 61 26.85 27.81 -18.48
C GLU A 61 28.33 27.48 -18.26
N ASP A 62 29.21 28.02 -19.11
CA ASP A 62 30.67 27.87 -18.99
C ASP A 62 31.22 28.60 -17.76
N TYR A 63 30.67 29.78 -17.43
CA TYR A 63 31.04 30.50 -16.20
C TYR A 63 30.65 29.73 -14.93
N LEU A 64 29.41 29.25 -14.85
CA LEU A 64 28.93 28.46 -13.71
C LEU A 64 29.73 27.17 -13.54
N TYR A 65 30.10 26.53 -14.66
CA TYR A 65 30.99 25.36 -14.63
C TYR A 65 32.34 25.70 -14.01
N ASN A 66 32.99 26.76 -14.49
CA ASN A 66 34.29 27.19 -13.98
C ASN A 66 34.25 27.56 -12.50
N LYS A 67 33.18 28.21 -12.06
CA LYS A 67 33.03 28.65 -10.67
C LYS A 67 32.69 27.51 -9.69
N TYR A 68 31.78 26.60 -10.05
CA TYR A 68 31.22 25.63 -9.10
C TYR A 68 31.70 24.18 -9.28
N PHE A 69 32.12 23.78 -10.48
CA PHE A 69 32.41 22.37 -10.78
C PHE A 69 33.86 22.10 -11.20
N HIS A 70 34.54 23.08 -11.79
CA HIS A 70 35.89 22.91 -12.34
C HIS A 70 36.91 22.41 -11.32
N GLU A 71 36.94 23.00 -10.12
CA GLU A 71 37.90 22.59 -9.09
C GLU A 71 37.69 21.13 -8.67
N LYS A 72 36.44 20.71 -8.48
CA LYS A 72 36.08 19.33 -8.13
C LYS A 72 36.48 18.36 -9.24
N ILE A 73 36.20 18.68 -10.49
CA ILE A 73 36.55 17.82 -11.64
C ILE A 73 38.08 17.75 -11.83
N GLN A 74 38.81 18.84 -11.62
CA GLN A 74 40.28 18.82 -11.65
C GLN A 74 40.86 17.94 -10.55
N LYS A 75 40.29 17.98 -9.33
CA LYS A 75 40.66 17.06 -8.24
C LYS A 75 40.44 15.61 -8.66
N LEU A 76 39.27 15.27 -9.20
CA LEU A 76 38.99 13.92 -9.71
C LEU A 76 39.98 13.50 -10.80
N LYS A 77 40.28 14.39 -11.76
CA LYS A 77 41.18 14.12 -12.88
C LYS A 77 42.59 13.77 -12.39
N LYS A 78 43.09 14.48 -11.36
CA LYS A 78 44.39 14.21 -10.74
C LYS A 78 44.40 12.92 -9.92
N THR A 79 43.32 12.64 -9.18
CA THR A 79 43.26 11.48 -8.26
C THR A 79 43.15 10.13 -8.98
N TYR A 80 42.44 10.11 -10.12
CA TYR A 80 42.07 8.88 -10.84
C TYR A 80 42.63 8.79 -12.27
N ASP A 81 43.52 9.71 -12.66
CA ASP A 81 44.19 9.73 -13.97
C ASP A 81 43.23 9.66 -15.17
N MET A 82 42.30 10.65 -15.25
CA MET A 82 41.32 10.74 -16.34
C MET A 82 41.92 11.42 -17.60
N SER A 83 42.91 10.78 -18.21
CA SER A 83 43.65 11.29 -19.38
C SER A 83 42.78 11.46 -20.63
N TYR A 84 41.65 10.74 -20.72
CA TYR A 84 40.67 10.82 -21.81
C TYR A 84 39.80 12.10 -21.81
N LEU A 85 39.85 12.92 -20.75
CA LEU A 85 39.10 14.18 -20.69
C LEU A 85 39.89 15.33 -21.32
N THR A 86 39.56 15.68 -22.57
CA THR A 86 40.16 16.82 -23.31
C THR A 86 39.22 18.03 -23.33
N HIS A 87 39.28 18.90 -22.32
CA HIS A 87 38.43 20.11 -22.34
C HIS A 87 39.14 21.36 -21.80
N SER A 88 39.09 22.43 -22.59
CA SER A 88 39.41 23.82 -22.23
C SER A 88 38.13 24.65 -22.29
N VAL A 89 37.88 25.47 -21.27
CA VAL A 89 36.67 26.31 -21.17
C VAL A 89 37.08 27.79 -21.27
N SER A 90 36.38 28.58 -22.09
CA SER A 90 36.59 30.02 -22.22
C SER A 90 36.02 30.77 -21.00
N SER A 91 36.77 31.75 -20.49
CA SER A 91 36.57 32.33 -19.15
C SER A 91 36.02 33.76 -19.09
N ASN A 92 35.70 34.42 -20.21
CA ASN A 92 35.39 35.86 -20.20
C ASN A 92 33.94 36.19 -20.56
N ILE A 93 33.16 36.60 -19.55
CA ILE A 93 31.74 36.97 -19.70
C ILE A 93 31.44 38.21 -18.85
N GLN A 94 30.69 39.16 -19.41
CA GLN A 94 30.09 40.26 -18.67
C GLN A 94 28.77 39.81 -18.02
N ILE A 95 28.71 39.82 -16.68
CA ILE A 95 27.56 39.36 -15.90
C ILE A 95 26.66 40.53 -15.54
N LYS A 96 25.33 40.37 -15.68
CA LYS A 96 24.34 41.37 -15.24
C LYS A 96 24.42 41.54 -13.71
N LYS A 97 24.24 42.78 -13.20
CA LYS A 97 24.29 43.07 -11.75
C LYS A 97 23.36 42.18 -10.90
N ALA A 98 22.16 41.87 -11.41
CA ALA A 98 21.20 41.00 -10.72
C ALA A 98 21.71 39.56 -10.53
N ASP A 99 22.38 38.99 -11.54
CA ASP A 99 22.95 37.65 -11.46
C ASP A 99 24.22 37.63 -10.60
N MET A 100 24.97 38.73 -10.58
CA MET A 100 26.13 38.91 -9.71
C MET A 100 25.75 38.84 -8.22
N ILE A 101 24.63 39.48 -7.83
CA ILE A 101 24.10 39.41 -6.46
C ILE A 101 23.68 37.98 -6.10
N ARG A 102 22.98 37.28 -6.99
CA ARG A 102 22.57 35.87 -6.78
C ARG A 102 23.78 34.94 -6.62
N LEU A 103 24.85 35.18 -7.37
CA LEU A 103 26.11 34.43 -7.31
C LEU A 103 26.95 34.74 -6.06
N GLN A 104 26.84 35.95 -5.50
CA GLN A 104 27.51 36.33 -4.24
C GLN A 104 26.78 35.71 -3.04
N ASN A 105 25.45 35.67 -3.08
CA ASN A 105 24.64 35.08 -2.00
C ASN A 105 24.70 33.55 -1.94
N ASN A 106 25.08 32.88 -3.04
CA ASN A 106 25.19 31.42 -3.11
C ASN A 106 26.66 31.00 -3.30
N SER A 107 27.37 30.81 -2.19
CA SER A 107 28.76 30.33 -2.20
C SER A 107 28.82 28.84 -2.53
N ILE A 108 30.04 28.35 -2.81
CA ILE A 108 30.28 26.93 -3.11
C ILE A 108 29.84 26.05 -1.93
N ASP A 109 30.08 26.47 -0.69
CA ASP A 109 29.70 25.73 0.52
C ASP A 109 28.17 25.65 0.69
N THR A 110 27.45 26.74 0.37
CA THR A 110 25.98 26.74 0.39
C THR A 110 25.40 25.76 -0.63
N ILE A 111 26.01 25.70 -1.82
CA ILE A 111 25.60 24.84 -2.94
C ILE A 111 25.96 23.37 -2.67
N GLN A 112 27.03 23.09 -1.95
CA GLN A 112 27.38 21.73 -1.51
C GLN A 112 26.41 21.17 -0.46
N ASN A 113 25.86 22.04 0.39
CA ASN A 113 24.85 21.65 1.39
C ASN A 113 23.44 21.46 0.81
N ILE A 114 23.23 21.78 -0.47
CA ILE A 114 21.94 21.65 -1.16
C ILE A 114 22.06 20.52 -2.19
N GLU A 115 21.01 19.71 -2.32
CA GLU A 115 20.95 18.62 -3.31
C GLU A 115 20.71 19.17 -4.73
N ILE A 116 21.77 19.71 -5.33
CA ILE A 116 21.80 20.09 -6.74
C ILE A 116 22.10 18.86 -7.60
N TYR A 117 21.40 18.71 -8.71
CA TYR A 117 21.51 17.49 -9.52
C TYR A 117 22.92 17.23 -10.04
N GLU A 118 23.63 18.26 -10.50
CA GLU A 118 25.01 18.13 -10.97
C GLU A 118 26.00 17.70 -9.88
N THR A 119 25.83 18.13 -8.63
CA THR A 119 26.73 17.72 -7.54
C THR A 119 26.54 16.25 -7.21
N VAL A 120 25.29 15.78 -7.19
CA VAL A 120 24.95 14.35 -7.02
C VAL A 120 25.59 13.50 -8.09
N LEU A 121 25.50 13.89 -9.36
CA LEU A 121 26.14 13.14 -10.46
C LEU A 121 27.65 13.04 -10.27
N LEU A 122 28.31 14.14 -9.86
CA LEU A 122 29.75 14.15 -9.60
C LEU A 122 30.15 13.32 -8.37
N ASP A 123 29.33 13.28 -7.31
CA ASP A 123 29.57 12.44 -6.13
C ASP A 123 29.49 10.94 -6.47
N ARG A 124 28.53 10.56 -7.34
CA ARG A 124 28.41 9.18 -7.83
C ARG A 124 29.54 8.82 -8.80
N LEU A 125 30.01 9.77 -9.59
CA LEU A 125 31.21 9.61 -10.42
C LEU A 125 32.46 9.34 -9.56
N ASP A 126 32.67 10.11 -8.49
CA ASP A 126 33.79 9.88 -7.55
C ASP A 126 33.70 8.49 -6.91
N SER A 127 32.50 8.09 -6.46
CA SER A 127 32.26 6.76 -5.88
C SER A 127 32.55 5.62 -6.86
N LEU A 128 32.19 5.79 -8.13
CA LEU A 128 32.52 4.84 -9.20
C LEU A 128 34.04 4.69 -9.35
N LEU A 129 34.75 5.82 -9.48
CA LEU A 129 36.19 5.83 -9.73
C LEU A 129 36.99 5.30 -8.53
N ASP A 130 36.60 5.64 -7.30
CA ASP A 130 37.20 5.14 -6.06
C ASP A 130 37.08 3.61 -5.95
N LEU A 131 35.87 3.08 -6.15
CA LEU A 131 35.63 1.63 -6.09
C LEU A 131 36.34 0.87 -7.22
N TYR A 132 36.41 1.47 -8.41
CA TYR A 132 37.17 0.91 -9.52
C TYR A 132 38.67 0.83 -9.18
N LYS A 133 39.25 1.90 -8.63
CA LYS A 133 40.65 1.93 -8.17
C LYS A 133 40.92 0.88 -7.07
N LYS A 134 39.94 0.63 -6.20
CA LYS A 134 39.97 -0.41 -5.16
C LYS A 134 39.70 -1.83 -5.68
N LYS A 135 39.48 -2.03 -7.00
CA LYS A 135 39.12 -3.31 -7.63
C LYS A 135 37.86 -3.97 -7.04
N ASN A 136 36.90 -3.15 -6.58
CA ASN A 136 35.66 -3.64 -6.00
C ASN A 136 34.55 -3.64 -7.05
N GLU A 137 34.00 -4.82 -7.39
CA GLU A 137 32.97 -5.00 -8.43
C GLU A 137 31.71 -4.13 -8.25
N LYS A 138 31.46 -3.61 -7.04
CA LYS A 138 30.38 -2.66 -6.76
C LYS A 138 30.45 -1.37 -7.59
N TRP A 139 31.59 -1.05 -8.21
CA TRP A 139 31.69 0.08 -9.15
C TRP A 139 30.67 -0.01 -10.29
N GLN A 140 30.31 -1.22 -10.73
CA GLN A 140 29.31 -1.44 -11.78
C GLN A 140 27.90 -0.98 -11.38
N SER A 141 27.59 -0.98 -10.08
CA SER A 141 26.34 -0.41 -9.55
C SER A 141 26.29 1.10 -9.81
N TYR A 142 27.36 1.82 -9.48
CA TYR A 142 27.43 3.27 -9.72
C TYR A 142 27.48 3.62 -11.20
N TYR A 143 28.10 2.77 -12.03
CA TYR A 143 28.03 2.90 -13.49
C TYR A 143 26.58 2.81 -13.97
N PHE A 144 25.85 1.76 -13.56
CA PHE A 144 24.46 1.56 -13.92
C PHE A 144 23.56 2.72 -13.44
N VAL A 145 23.79 3.21 -12.21
CA VAL A 145 23.10 4.39 -11.67
C VAL A 145 23.33 5.61 -12.56
N LEU A 146 24.59 5.97 -12.82
CA LEU A 146 24.93 7.13 -13.65
C LEU A 146 24.34 7.01 -15.06
N TYR A 147 24.45 5.83 -15.67
CA TYR A 147 23.88 5.53 -16.98
C TYR A 147 22.37 5.79 -17.06
N LYS A 148 21.63 5.52 -15.98
CA LYS A 148 20.20 5.82 -15.87
C LYS A 148 19.93 7.28 -15.54
N LEU A 149 20.65 7.87 -14.59
CA LEU A 149 20.43 9.24 -14.14
C LEU A 149 20.64 10.28 -15.25
N ILE A 150 21.64 10.11 -16.12
CA ILE A 150 21.87 11.06 -17.24
C ILE A 150 20.70 11.14 -18.24
N LYS A 151 19.77 10.16 -18.22
CA LYS A 151 18.59 10.11 -19.09
C LYS A 151 17.35 10.78 -18.48
N ASN A 152 17.45 11.28 -17.24
CA ASN A 152 16.35 11.95 -16.55
C ASN A 152 16.09 13.35 -17.13
N SER A 153 14.84 13.80 -17.05
CA SER A 153 14.34 15.05 -17.64
C SER A 153 14.57 16.28 -16.75
N VAL A 154 15.70 16.36 -16.05
CA VAL A 154 16.05 17.55 -15.25
C VAL A 154 16.32 18.74 -16.17
N THR A 155 15.63 19.85 -15.92
CA THR A 155 15.73 21.05 -16.76
C THR A 155 17.08 21.76 -16.58
N LYS A 156 17.71 22.19 -17.69
CA LYS A 156 18.88 23.08 -17.70
C LYS A 156 20.11 22.55 -16.94
N ILE A 157 20.35 21.23 -16.97
CA ILE A 157 21.60 20.66 -16.44
C ILE A 157 22.79 21.25 -17.21
N ASN A 158 23.87 21.57 -16.50
CA ASN A 158 25.11 22.02 -17.13
C ASN A 158 25.68 20.95 -18.09
N LYS A 159 25.72 21.26 -19.39
CA LYS A 159 26.19 20.34 -20.44
C LYS A 159 27.63 19.89 -20.27
N ARG A 160 28.50 20.71 -19.66
CA ARG A 160 29.92 20.34 -19.44
C ARG A 160 30.06 19.22 -18.42
N VAL A 161 29.23 19.25 -17.37
CA VAL A 161 29.18 18.17 -16.38
C VAL A 161 28.70 16.88 -17.03
N LEU A 162 27.64 16.94 -17.85
CA LEU A 162 27.14 15.78 -18.60
C LEU A 162 28.18 15.21 -19.56
N GLN A 163 28.93 16.06 -20.28
CA GLN A 163 30.01 15.63 -21.16
C GLN A 163 31.09 14.84 -20.40
N VAL A 164 31.51 15.33 -19.23
CA VAL A 164 32.50 14.63 -18.39
C VAL A 164 32.01 13.24 -17.97
N ILE A 165 30.75 13.14 -17.56
CA ILE A 165 30.14 11.86 -17.17
C ILE A 165 30.03 10.93 -18.38
N GLN A 166 29.52 11.41 -19.52
CA GLN A 166 29.36 10.61 -20.73
C GLN A 166 30.71 10.06 -21.21
N CYS A 167 31.74 10.90 -21.33
CA CYS A 167 33.07 10.44 -21.74
C CYS A 167 33.64 9.39 -20.77
N THR A 168 33.32 9.49 -19.48
CA THR A 168 33.71 8.48 -18.50
C THR A 168 32.94 7.18 -18.70
N LEU A 169 31.62 7.25 -18.91
CA LEU A 169 30.79 6.07 -19.16
C LEU A 169 31.22 5.32 -20.44
N ASP A 170 31.52 6.05 -21.51
CA ASP A 170 32.01 5.50 -22.78
C ASP A 170 33.36 4.79 -22.58
N HIS A 171 34.28 5.38 -21.79
CA HIS A 171 35.59 4.77 -21.50
C HIS A 171 35.49 3.44 -20.74
N TYR A 172 34.48 3.28 -19.88
CA TYR A 172 34.29 2.07 -19.07
C TYR A 172 33.28 1.08 -19.64
N GLU A 173 32.61 1.40 -20.76
CA GLU A 173 31.51 0.60 -21.33
C GLU A 173 31.94 -0.85 -21.64
N GLU A 174 33.08 -1.04 -22.33
CA GLU A 174 33.59 -2.38 -22.68
C GLU A 174 33.96 -3.23 -21.46
N LYS A 175 34.14 -2.61 -20.29
CA LYS A 175 34.53 -3.29 -19.04
C LYS A 175 33.31 -3.73 -18.22
N ILE A 176 32.09 -3.39 -18.65
CA ILE A 176 30.86 -3.75 -17.95
C ILE A 176 30.48 -5.20 -18.23
N ASN A 177 30.15 -5.92 -17.16
CA ASN A 177 29.62 -7.28 -17.26
C ASN A 177 28.12 -7.28 -17.00
N ILE A 178 27.32 -7.43 -18.06
CA ILE A 178 25.86 -7.52 -17.99
C ILE A 178 25.42 -8.66 -17.06
N SER A 179 26.10 -9.81 -17.09
CA SER A 179 25.81 -10.94 -16.20
C SER A 179 25.89 -10.53 -14.73
N ASN A 180 26.92 -9.77 -14.37
CA ASN A 180 27.11 -9.33 -12.99
C ASN A 180 26.02 -8.35 -12.53
N ILE A 181 25.55 -7.46 -13.41
CA ILE A 181 24.45 -6.54 -13.12
C ILE A 181 23.14 -7.32 -12.91
N VAL A 182 22.85 -8.30 -13.78
CA VAL A 182 21.65 -9.15 -13.67
C VAL A 182 21.69 -9.97 -12.38
N THR A 183 22.82 -10.60 -12.04
CA THR A 183 22.93 -11.44 -10.84
C THR A 183 22.88 -10.65 -9.54
N ASN A 184 23.25 -9.36 -9.56
CA ASN A 184 23.20 -8.47 -8.39
C ASN A 184 22.04 -7.45 -8.46
N ALA A 185 21.04 -7.68 -9.31
CA ALA A 185 19.95 -6.73 -9.53
C ALA A 185 19.15 -6.39 -8.26
N TYR A 186 19.08 -7.29 -7.28
CA TYR A 186 18.48 -7.00 -5.98
C TYR A 186 19.17 -5.82 -5.27
N GLU A 187 20.50 -5.76 -5.28
CA GLU A 187 21.25 -4.65 -4.69
C GLU A 187 21.30 -3.43 -5.63
N PHE A 188 21.53 -3.66 -6.92
CA PHE A 188 21.82 -2.60 -7.88
C PHE A 188 20.57 -1.88 -8.40
N ILE A 189 19.41 -2.54 -8.39
CA ILE A 189 18.14 -2.01 -8.91
C ILE A 189 17.12 -1.85 -7.79
N GLU A 190 16.75 -2.93 -7.09
CA GLU A 190 15.63 -2.90 -6.14
C GLU A 190 15.94 -2.12 -4.84
N LYS A 191 17.13 -2.32 -4.26
CA LYS A 191 17.56 -1.61 -3.05
C LYS A 191 18.22 -0.25 -3.31
N ASN A 192 18.34 0.15 -4.57
CA ASN A 192 19.11 1.33 -4.93
C ASN A 192 18.32 2.63 -4.68
N GLY A 193 18.69 3.34 -3.60
CA GLY A 193 18.02 4.58 -3.21
C GLY A 193 18.13 5.71 -4.23
N ASP A 194 19.21 5.78 -5.02
CA ASP A 194 19.44 6.87 -5.97
C ASP A 194 18.50 6.75 -7.19
N LEU A 195 18.39 5.55 -7.75
CA LEU A 195 17.51 5.28 -8.88
C LEU A 195 16.05 5.61 -8.54
N LEU A 196 15.64 5.42 -7.29
CA LEU A 196 14.29 5.70 -6.82
C LEU A 196 14.08 7.17 -6.54
N LYS A 197 15.02 7.79 -5.82
CA LYS A 197 14.91 9.18 -5.36
C LYS A 197 14.93 10.16 -6.52
N TYR A 198 15.85 9.97 -7.47
CA TYR A 198 16.12 10.94 -8.53
C TYR A 198 15.37 10.70 -9.84
N ASN A 199 14.55 9.64 -9.90
CA ASN A 199 13.81 9.26 -11.11
C ASN A 199 12.83 10.34 -11.56
N ASP A 200 12.51 10.33 -12.85
CA ASP A 200 11.42 11.14 -13.38
C ASP A 200 10.07 10.61 -12.89
N LEU A 201 9.22 11.52 -12.43
CA LEU A 201 7.81 11.24 -12.25
C LEU A 201 7.16 11.18 -13.64
N SER A 202 6.54 10.05 -13.96
CA SER A 202 5.87 9.82 -15.25
C SER A 202 4.63 8.95 -15.05
N LEU A 203 3.72 8.99 -16.01
CA LEU A 203 2.54 8.12 -16.02
C LEU A 203 2.95 6.65 -16.19
N TYR A 204 2.22 5.75 -15.55
CA TYR A 204 2.34 4.32 -15.82
C TYR A 204 1.89 4.00 -17.25
N GLU A 205 2.46 2.96 -17.88
CA GLU A 205 2.12 2.60 -19.27
C GLU A 205 0.63 2.32 -19.47
N HIS A 206 -0.01 1.70 -18.47
CA HIS A 206 -1.44 1.45 -18.49
C HIS A 206 -2.28 2.74 -18.42
N GLN A 207 -1.82 3.78 -17.72
CA GLN A 207 -2.44 5.10 -17.71
C GLN A 207 -2.28 5.81 -19.06
N LYS A 208 -1.13 5.65 -19.72
CA LYS A 208 -0.92 6.17 -21.08
C LYS A 208 -1.87 5.50 -22.07
N LYS A 209 -1.98 4.17 -22.02
CA LYS A 209 -2.86 3.38 -22.90
C LYS A 209 -4.33 3.76 -22.71
N ILE A 210 -4.81 3.85 -21.47
CA ILE A 210 -6.22 4.19 -21.20
C ILE A 210 -6.57 5.62 -21.62
N PHE A 211 -5.67 6.60 -21.43
CA PHE A 211 -5.88 7.96 -21.93
C PHE A 211 -5.92 8.03 -23.45
N ALA A 212 -5.03 7.32 -24.14
CA ALA A 212 -5.04 7.23 -25.60
C ALA A 212 -6.34 6.60 -26.14
N LEU A 213 -6.78 5.48 -25.56
CA LEU A 213 -8.01 4.78 -25.96
C LEU A 213 -9.28 5.58 -25.63
N SER A 214 -9.25 6.38 -24.57
CA SER A 214 -10.39 7.21 -24.18
C SER A 214 -10.69 8.32 -25.19
N LYS A 215 -9.68 8.79 -25.95
CA LYS A 215 -9.86 9.79 -27.02
C LYS A 215 -10.61 9.28 -28.25
N ILE A 216 -10.78 7.97 -28.41
CA ILE A 216 -11.53 7.36 -29.53
C ILE A 216 -13.02 7.67 -29.36
N THR A 217 -13.74 8.10 -30.39
CA THR A 217 -15.16 8.51 -30.24
C THR A 217 -16.18 7.37 -30.34
N LYS A 218 -15.74 6.15 -30.69
CA LYS A 218 -16.62 4.98 -30.79
C LYS A 218 -17.04 4.48 -29.41
N PRO A 219 -18.24 3.87 -29.27
CA PRO A 219 -18.60 3.09 -28.09
C PRO A 219 -17.49 2.12 -27.73
N LYS A 220 -17.23 1.92 -26.44
CA LYS A 220 -16.10 1.12 -26.00
C LYS A 220 -16.34 0.42 -24.67
N LEU A 221 -15.78 -0.77 -24.54
CA LEU A 221 -15.63 -1.50 -23.28
C LEU A 221 -14.14 -1.76 -23.08
N LEU A 222 -13.56 -1.10 -22.07
CA LEU A 222 -12.15 -1.27 -21.72
C LEU A 222 -12.03 -2.18 -20.49
N LEU A 223 -11.34 -3.31 -20.65
CA LEU A 223 -11.01 -4.22 -19.55
C LEU A 223 -9.67 -3.77 -18.96
N TYR A 224 -9.71 -3.06 -17.84
CA TYR A 224 -8.56 -2.38 -17.25
C TYR A 224 -7.94 -3.18 -16.10
N ILE A 225 -6.90 -3.96 -16.43
CA ILE A 225 -6.20 -4.89 -15.56
C ILE A 225 -4.81 -4.33 -15.24
N ALA A 226 -4.66 -3.75 -14.05
CA ALA A 226 -3.34 -3.37 -13.53
C ALA A 226 -3.23 -3.74 -12.06
N PRO A 227 -2.00 -3.89 -11.50
CA PRO A 227 -1.83 -4.22 -10.11
C PRO A 227 -2.45 -3.16 -9.18
N THR A 228 -2.80 -3.55 -7.95
CA THR A 228 -3.22 -2.60 -6.93
C THR A 228 -2.06 -1.67 -6.54
N GLY A 229 -2.36 -0.39 -6.31
CA GLY A 229 -1.35 0.62 -5.96
C GLY A 229 -0.66 1.30 -7.15
N THR A 230 -1.01 0.98 -8.40
CA THR A 230 -0.47 1.65 -9.60
C THR A 230 -1.36 2.81 -10.10
N GLY A 231 -2.20 3.37 -9.24
CA GLY A 231 -2.99 4.57 -9.57
C GLY A 231 -4.22 4.36 -10.46
N LYS A 232 -4.75 3.12 -10.59
CA LYS A 232 -6.01 2.84 -11.31
C LYS A 232 -7.15 3.76 -10.85
N THR A 233 -7.46 3.76 -9.55
CA THR A 233 -8.52 4.56 -8.93
C THR A 233 -8.37 6.07 -9.15
N LEU A 234 -7.16 6.58 -9.40
CA LEU A 234 -6.92 8.00 -9.69
C LEU A 234 -7.04 8.35 -11.18
N THR A 235 -7.05 7.36 -12.08
CA THR A 235 -7.20 7.54 -13.54
C THR A 235 -8.42 8.41 -13.93
N PRO A 236 -9.60 8.31 -13.29
CA PRO A 236 -10.74 9.18 -13.53
C PRO A 236 -10.43 10.69 -13.53
N ILE A 237 -9.45 11.13 -12.74
CA ILE A 237 -9.05 12.54 -12.66
C ILE A 237 -8.56 13.07 -14.02
N GLY A 238 -7.74 12.28 -14.71
CA GLY A 238 -7.24 12.63 -16.05
C GLY A 238 -8.33 12.50 -17.11
N LEU A 239 -9.16 11.46 -17.03
CA LEU A 239 -10.29 11.26 -17.96
C LEU A 239 -11.30 12.41 -17.89
N ALA A 240 -11.50 12.97 -16.70
CA ALA A 240 -12.38 14.12 -16.45
C ALA A 240 -11.92 15.42 -17.13
N LYS A 241 -10.79 15.43 -17.84
CA LYS A 241 -10.33 16.59 -18.63
C LYS A 241 -11.18 16.82 -19.89
N GLN A 242 -11.62 15.73 -20.52
CA GLN A 242 -12.43 15.78 -21.75
C GLN A 242 -13.80 15.13 -21.56
N HIS A 243 -13.92 14.14 -20.67
CA HIS A 243 -15.15 13.38 -20.47
C HIS A 243 -15.81 13.71 -19.13
N LYS A 244 -17.09 13.39 -19.03
CA LYS A 244 -17.82 13.36 -17.76
C LYS A 244 -17.75 11.96 -17.17
N ILE A 245 -17.43 11.82 -15.89
CA ILE A 245 -17.17 10.52 -15.30
C ILE A 245 -18.27 10.12 -14.31
N ILE A 246 -18.81 8.92 -14.49
CA ILE A 246 -19.57 8.22 -13.45
C ILE A 246 -18.62 7.20 -12.85
N PHE A 247 -18.12 7.48 -11.65
CA PHE A 247 -17.24 6.57 -10.93
C PHE A 247 -18.08 5.67 -10.01
N VAL A 248 -18.16 4.38 -10.33
CA VAL A 248 -18.90 3.38 -9.55
C VAL A 248 -17.91 2.63 -8.67
N CYS A 249 -18.10 2.66 -7.36
CA CYS A 249 -17.30 1.91 -6.41
C CYS A 249 -18.16 0.98 -5.55
N ALA A 250 -17.68 -0.25 -5.33
CA ALA A 250 -18.32 -1.16 -4.39
C ALA A 250 -18.13 -0.72 -2.93
N ALA A 251 -17.07 0.03 -2.64
CA ALA A 251 -16.67 0.37 -1.28
C ALA A 251 -16.56 1.88 -1.05
N ARG A 252 -17.31 2.39 -0.06
CA ARG A 252 -17.51 3.83 0.19
C ARG A 252 -16.23 4.65 0.35
N HIS A 253 -15.29 4.15 1.15
CA HIS A 253 -14.01 4.84 1.42
C HIS A 253 -13.12 4.97 0.17
N VAL A 254 -13.25 4.10 -0.84
CA VAL A 254 -12.54 4.24 -2.12
C VAL A 254 -13.06 5.46 -2.87
N GLY A 255 -14.38 5.60 -2.95
CA GLY A 255 -15.03 6.79 -3.52
C GLY A 255 -14.66 8.07 -2.78
N LEU A 256 -14.61 8.05 -1.44
CA LEU A 256 -14.19 9.21 -0.63
C LEU A 256 -12.72 9.58 -0.83
N ALA A 257 -11.83 8.60 -0.99
CA ALA A 257 -10.43 8.85 -1.30
C ALA A 257 -10.28 9.54 -2.67
N LEU A 258 -11.01 9.07 -3.70
CA LEU A 258 -11.05 9.73 -5.01
C LEU A 258 -11.61 11.16 -4.91
N ALA A 259 -12.70 11.36 -4.16
CA ALA A 259 -13.27 12.69 -3.94
C ALA A 259 -12.24 13.67 -3.36
N ARG A 260 -11.53 13.26 -2.31
CA ARG A 260 -10.49 14.08 -1.67
C ARG A 260 -9.37 14.45 -2.66
N SER A 261 -8.91 13.51 -3.47
CA SER A 261 -7.92 13.78 -4.51
C SER A 261 -8.47 14.74 -5.58
N ALA A 262 -9.71 14.55 -6.03
CA ALA A 262 -10.36 15.40 -7.03
C ALA A 262 -10.58 16.84 -6.53
N ILE A 263 -11.06 17.01 -5.29
CA ILE A 263 -11.24 18.32 -4.64
C ILE A 263 -9.90 19.06 -4.53
N SER A 264 -8.82 18.35 -4.19
CA SER A 264 -7.49 18.95 -3.98
C SER A 264 -6.86 19.60 -5.22
N ILE A 265 -7.33 19.24 -6.42
CA ILE A 265 -6.97 19.86 -7.70
C ILE A 265 -8.16 20.60 -8.34
N ASN A 266 -9.18 20.95 -7.54
CA ASN A 266 -10.36 21.73 -7.91
C ASN A 266 -11.25 21.10 -8.99
N LYS A 267 -11.33 19.77 -9.06
CA LYS A 267 -12.34 19.10 -9.90
C LYS A 267 -13.73 19.28 -9.29
N LYS A 268 -14.73 19.40 -10.17
CA LYS A 268 -16.13 19.63 -9.78
C LYS A 268 -16.83 18.29 -9.61
N ILE A 269 -17.10 17.91 -8.36
CA ILE A 269 -17.63 16.58 -8.06
C ILE A 269 -19.07 16.58 -7.53
N ALA A 270 -19.73 15.42 -7.59
CA ALA A 270 -21.02 15.14 -6.96
C ALA A 270 -21.00 13.75 -6.32
N PHE A 271 -21.87 13.53 -5.32
CA PHE A 271 -21.98 12.28 -4.58
C PHE A 271 -23.36 11.65 -4.79
N ALA A 272 -23.36 10.36 -5.12
CA ALA A 272 -24.52 9.50 -5.28
C ALA A 272 -24.35 8.23 -4.41
N PHE A 273 -24.52 8.36 -3.10
CA PHE A 273 -24.44 7.24 -2.16
C PHE A 273 -25.80 6.96 -1.52
N GLY A 274 -26.27 5.72 -1.63
CA GLY A 274 -27.57 5.27 -1.14
C GLY A 274 -28.76 6.02 -1.76
N CYS A 275 -28.65 6.49 -3.01
CA CYS A 275 -29.69 7.24 -3.71
C CYS A 275 -30.74 6.29 -4.30
N ASN A 276 -32.01 6.66 -4.19
CA ASN A 276 -33.09 5.99 -4.92
C ASN A 276 -33.49 6.77 -6.18
N ASP A 277 -33.35 8.09 -6.16
CA ASP A 277 -33.65 8.99 -7.27
C ASP A 277 -32.61 10.12 -7.39
N ALA A 278 -32.77 10.96 -8.42
CA ALA A 278 -31.88 12.08 -8.70
C ALA A 278 -31.91 13.18 -7.62
N SER A 279 -32.97 13.28 -6.82
CA SER A 279 -33.10 14.31 -5.76
C SER A 279 -32.21 14.01 -4.55
N ASP A 280 -31.76 12.77 -4.41
CA ASP A 280 -30.82 12.35 -3.37
C ASP A 280 -29.37 12.74 -3.65
N ILE A 281 -29.04 13.11 -4.89
CA ILE A 281 -27.67 13.48 -5.29
C ILE A 281 -27.27 14.78 -4.57
N ARG A 282 -26.01 14.85 -4.15
CA ARG A 282 -25.44 16.02 -3.45
C ARG A 282 -24.25 16.56 -4.21
N LEU A 283 -24.30 17.86 -4.52
CA LEU A 283 -23.24 18.58 -5.19
C LEU A 283 -22.23 19.12 -4.18
N HIS A 284 -20.96 19.00 -4.52
CA HIS A 284 -19.90 19.69 -3.80
C HIS A 284 -19.94 21.21 -4.08
N TYR A 285 -19.41 22.03 -3.17
CA TYR A 285 -19.45 23.49 -3.32
C TYR A 285 -18.77 24.01 -4.60
N PHE A 286 -17.77 23.29 -5.12
CA PHE A 286 -17.11 23.62 -6.39
C PHE A 286 -17.98 23.34 -7.63
N SER A 287 -18.95 22.41 -7.53
CA SER A 287 -19.89 22.09 -8.62
C SER A 287 -21.20 22.87 -8.52
N ALA A 288 -21.50 23.48 -7.36
CA ALA A 288 -22.68 24.30 -7.15
C ALA A 288 -22.76 25.49 -8.13
N LYS A 289 -23.78 25.50 -8.98
CA LYS A 289 -24.10 26.65 -9.84
C LYS A 289 -25.00 27.66 -9.15
N GLU A 290 -26.08 27.19 -8.55
CA GLU A 290 -27.04 28.00 -7.82
C GLU A 290 -26.97 27.69 -6.32
N TYR A 291 -26.78 28.73 -5.52
CA TYR A 291 -26.72 28.60 -4.08
C TYR A 291 -27.14 29.90 -3.38
N THR A 292 -27.76 29.74 -2.23
CA THR A 292 -28.05 30.85 -1.32
C THR A 292 -26.82 31.16 -0.48
N LYS A 293 -26.55 32.45 -0.26
CA LYS A 293 -25.47 32.90 0.62
C LYS A 293 -26.03 33.25 1.98
N ASN A 294 -25.26 32.95 3.02
CA ASN A 294 -25.57 33.41 4.37
C ASN A 294 -25.38 34.93 4.43
N THR A 295 -26.40 35.65 4.86
CA THR A 295 -26.40 37.12 4.96
C THR A 295 -25.40 37.66 5.99
N LYS A 296 -25.01 36.87 7.00
CA LYS A 296 -24.03 37.25 8.03
C LYS A 296 -22.59 36.85 7.69
N SER A 297 -22.36 35.63 7.21
CA SER A 297 -20.99 35.12 6.97
C SER A 297 -20.52 35.25 5.52
N GLY A 298 -21.40 35.55 4.56
CA GLY A 298 -21.09 35.62 3.14
C GLY A 298 -20.80 34.26 2.47
N GLY A 299 -20.71 33.18 3.25
CA GLY A 299 -20.48 31.81 2.79
C GLY A 299 -21.72 31.15 2.16
N ILE A 300 -21.51 30.02 1.50
CA ILE A 300 -22.59 29.21 0.91
C ILE A 300 -23.47 28.63 2.03
N TRP A 301 -24.79 28.74 1.89
CA TRP A 301 -25.79 28.28 2.87
C TRP A 301 -26.56 27.04 2.38
N LYS A 302 -27.36 27.15 1.32
CA LYS A 302 -28.02 26.01 0.67
C LYS A 302 -27.66 25.98 -0.82
N VAL A 303 -27.24 24.80 -1.28
CA VAL A 303 -26.95 24.50 -2.68
C VAL A 303 -28.18 23.87 -3.33
N ASP A 304 -28.53 24.31 -4.53
CA ASP A 304 -29.51 23.60 -5.35
C ASP A 304 -28.83 22.41 -6.03
N ASN A 305 -29.19 21.21 -5.58
CA ASN A 305 -28.61 19.95 -6.09
C ASN A 305 -29.29 19.46 -7.37
N SER A 306 -30.37 20.10 -7.82
CA SER A 306 -31.07 19.70 -9.04
C SER A 306 -30.31 20.07 -10.32
N ILE A 307 -29.37 21.02 -10.25
CA ILE A 307 -28.64 21.55 -11.41
C ILE A 307 -27.19 21.06 -11.42
N GLY A 308 -26.95 19.97 -12.16
CA GLY A 308 -25.65 19.27 -12.23
C GLY A 308 -24.76 19.62 -13.41
N ASP A 309 -25.03 20.70 -14.14
CA ASP A 309 -24.36 21.05 -15.41
C ASP A 309 -22.83 21.19 -15.30
N LYS A 310 -22.35 21.64 -14.14
CA LYS A 310 -20.92 21.84 -13.85
C LYS A 310 -20.20 20.58 -13.36
N VAL A 311 -20.91 19.48 -13.09
CA VAL A 311 -20.29 18.26 -12.56
C VAL A 311 -19.36 17.64 -13.60
N GLU A 312 -18.13 17.31 -13.20
CA GLU A 312 -17.13 16.61 -13.99
C GLU A 312 -17.05 15.14 -13.60
N ILE A 313 -17.16 14.84 -12.29
CA ILE A 313 -17.11 13.49 -11.75
C ILE A 313 -18.26 13.30 -10.76
N ILE A 314 -19.14 12.32 -11.01
CA ILE A 314 -20.11 11.84 -10.01
C ILE A 314 -19.60 10.52 -9.43
N ILE A 315 -19.54 10.44 -8.10
CA ILE A 315 -19.06 9.28 -7.36
C ILE A 315 -20.27 8.54 -6.82
N SER A 316 -20.45 7.29 -7.26
CA SER A 316 -21.61 6.47 -7.00
C SER A 316 -21.23 5.15 -6.33
N ASP A 317 -22.09 4.65 -5.46
CA ASP A 317 -22.10 3.21 -5.15
C ASP A 317 -22.83 2.39 -6.22
N ILE A 318 -22.83 1.07 -6.06
CA ILE A 318 -23.46 0.15 -7.02
C ILE A 318 -24.97 0.40 -7.10
N LYS A 319 -25.70 0.60 -5.99
CA LYS A 319 -27.16 0.81 -6.02
C LYS A 319 -27.55 2.14 -6.66
N SER A 320 -26.75 3.18 -6.47
CA SER A 320 -27.05 4.53 -6.93
C SER A 320 -26.66 4.79 -8.39
N TYR A 321 -26.10 3.79 -9.08
CA TYR A 321 -25.60 3.94 -10.45
C TYR A 321 -26.67 4.46 -11.43
N LEU A 322 -27.86 3.86 -11.44
CA LEU A 322 -28.94 4.28 -12.35
C LEU A 322 -29.42 5.71 -12.07
N PRO A 323 -29.73 6.11 -10.82
CA PRO A 323 -29.97 7.52 -10.48
C PRO A 323 -28.86 8.47 -10.96
N ALA A 324 -27.59 8.11 -10.73
CA ALA A 324 -26.43 8.91 -11.14
C ALA A 324 -26.33 9.01 -12.68
N MET A 325 -26.60 7.92 -13.39
CA MET A 325 -26.61 7.87 -14.85
C MET A 325 -27.68 8.78 -15.43
N TYR A 326 -28.93 8.67 -14.97
CA TYR A 326 -30.02 9.52 -15.46
C TYR A 326 -29.76 11.00 -15.15
N TYR A 327 -29.20 11.31 -13.98
CA TYR A 327 -28.81 12.68 -13.63
C TYR A 327 -27.71 13.24 -14.54
N MET A 328 -26.68 12.45 -14.87
CA MET A 328 -25.63 12.92 -15.78
C MET A 328 -26.14 13.10 -17.21
N LEU A 329 -27.07 12.23 -17.65
CA LEU A 329 -27.70 12.30 -18.98
C LEU A 329 -28.65 13.48 -19.15
N SER A 330 -29.19 14.06 -18.06
CA SER A 330 -30.04 15.26 -18.19
C SER A 330 -29.27 16.52 -18.56
N PHE A 331 -27.93 16.51 -18.44
CA PHE A 331 -27.07 17.67 -18.72
C PHE A 331 -26.01 17.42 -19.79
N ASN A 332 -25.73 16.17 -20.17
CA ASN A 332 -24.63 15.81 -21.06
C ASN A 332 -25.07 14.74 -22.07
N THR A 333 -24.37 14.65 -23.20
CA THR A 333 -24.61 13.57 -24.18
C THR A 333 -24.01 12.25 -23.69
N ARG A 334 -24.62 11.12 -24.07
CA ARG A 334 -24.15 9.80 -23.62
C ARG A 334 -22.73 9.47 -24.10
N GLU A 335 -22.32 10.00 -25.26
CA GLU A 335 -21.00 9.80 -25.85
C GLU A 335 -19.88 10.54 -25.11
N GLU A 336 -20.21 11.61 -24.37
CA GLU A 336 -19.27 12.39 -23.56
C GLU A 336 -19.04 11.77 -22.17
N ILE A 337 -19.93 10.87 -21.74
CA ILE A 337 -19.88 10.22 -20.44
C ILE A 337 -19.08 8.93 -20.52
N ILE A 338 -18.23 8.70 -19.51
CA ILE A 338 -17.54 7.42 -19.25
C ILE A 338 -18.04 6.88 -17.91
N THR A 339 -18.55 5.65 -17.91
CA THR A 339 -18.74 4.89 -16.67
C THR A 339 -17.43 4.19 -16.33
N TYR A 340 -16.83 4.56 -15.21
CA TYR A 340 -15.65 3.90 -14.64
C TYR A 340 -16.10 3.06 -13.44
N TRP A 341 -16.18 1.75 -13.63
CA TRP A 341 -16.53 0.82 -12.56
C TRP A 341 -15.27 0.25 -11.93
N ASP A 342 -15.00 0.65 -10.69
CA ASP A 342 -13.87 0.16 -9.90
C ASP A 342 -14.25 -1.08 -9.09
N GLU A 343 -13.41 -2.11 -9.22
CA GLU A 343 -13.53 -3.43 -8.61
C GLU A 343 -14.89 -4.13 -8.87
N PRO A 344 -15.32 -4.31 -10.15
CA PRO A 344 -16.57 -4.99 -10.49
C PRO A 344 -16.58 -6.49 -10.13
N THR A 345 -15.43 -7.06 -9.78
CA THR A 345 -15.28 -8.45 -9.33
C THR A 345 -15.67 -8.65 -7.87
N ILE A 346 -15.87 -7.59 -7.09
CA ILE A 346 -16.32 -7.70 -5.70
C ILE A 346 -17.69 -8.37 -5.67
N THR A 347 -17.86 -9.33 -4.76
CA THR A 347 -19.04 -10.20 -4.60
C THR A 347 -19.26 -11.25 -5.70
N MET A 348 -18.39 -11.32 -6.71
CA MET A 348 -18.48 -12.34 -7.77
C MET A 348 -17.95 -13.71 -7.31
N ASP A 349 -17.27 -13.77 -6.17
CA ASP A 349 -16.78 -15.00 -5.53
C ASP A 349 -17.87 -15.79 -4.80
N TYR A 350 -19.02 -15.16 -4.52
CA TYR A 350 -20.17 -15.82 -3.87
C TYR A 350 -21.11 -16.41 -4.91
N GLU A 351 -21.74 -17.54 -4.60
CA GLU A 351 -22.77 -18.11 -5.48
C GLU A 351 -24.01 -17.22 -5.59
N ASN A 352 -24.42 -16.61 -4.47
CA ASN A 352 -25.54 -15.68 -4.39
C ASN A 352 -25.18 -14.51 -3.47
N HIS A 353 -25.47 -13.28 -3.91
CA HIS A 353 -25.29 -12.06 -3.13
C HIS A 353 -26.40 -11.04 -3.42
N GLU A 354 -26.78 -10.20 -2.45
CA GLU A 354 -27.83 -9.18 -2.61
C GLU A 354 -27.58 -8.22 -3.79
N PHE A 355 -26.31 -7.94 -4.07
CA PHE A 355 -25.90 -7.09 -5.19
C PHE A 355 -26.00 -7.73 -6.56
N HIS A 356 -26.11 -9.06 -6.67
CA HIS A 356 -26.17 -9.71 -7.98
C HIS A 356 -27.36 -9.21 -8.80
N ALA A 357 -28.52 -9.08 -8.18
CA ALA A 357 -29.72 -8.54 -8.82
C ALA A 357 -29.56 -7.05 -9.21
N ILE A 358 -28.91 -6.26 -8.36
CA ILE A 358 -28.65 -4.84 -8.62
C ILE A 358 -27.66 -4.66 -9.77
N ILE A 359 -26.58 -5.45 -9.80
CA ILE A 359 -25.57 -5.44 -10.86
C ILE A 359 -26.21 -5.80 -12.20
N GLN A 360 -27.00 -6.86 -12.23
CA GLN A 360 -27.72 -7.26 -13.44
C GLN A 360 -28.67 -6.17 -13.94
N LYS A 361 -29.43 -5.56 -13.02
CA LYS A 361 -30.31 -4.42 -13.35
C LYS A 361 -29.52 -3.24 -13.93
N ASN A 362 -28.44 -2.84 -13.26
CA ASN A 362 -27.58 -1.75 -13.70
C ASN A 362 -27.01 -1.98 -15.10
N TRP A 363 -26.55 -3.20 -15.38
CA TRP A 363 -26.02 -3.57 -16.68
C TRP A 363 -27.10 -3.54 -17.78
N THR A 364 -28.25 -4.15 -17.49
CA THR A 364 -29.40 -4.24 -18.40
C THR A 364 -29.96 -2.86 -18.73
N GLU A 365 -30.05 -1.95 -17.77
CA GLU A 365 -30.60 -0.61 -17.96
C GLU A 365 -29.54 0.45 -18.34
N ASN A 366 -28.25 0.13 -18.35
CA ASN A 366 -27.18 1.07 -18.70
C ASN A 366 -27.38 1.71 -20.08
N LEU A 367 -27.28 3.03 -20.20
CA LEU A 367 -27.38 3.77 -21.47
C LEU A 367 -26.04 4.34 -21.95
N ILE A 368 -24.97 4.20 -21.15
CA ILE A 368 -23.65 4.79 -21.39
C ILE A 368 -22.83 3.85 -22.29
N PRO A 369 -22.41 4.30 -23.49
CA PRO A 369 -21.66 3.50 -24.46
C PRO A 369 -20.16 3.40 -24.17
N ASN A 370 -19.61 4.21 -23.25
CA ASN A 370 -18.21 4.15 -22.85
C ASN A 370 -18.09 3.57 -21.44
N MET A 371 -17.66 2.31 -21.35
CA MET A 371 -17.57 1.55 -20.10
C MET A 371 -16.11 1.14 -19.83
N ILE A 372 -15.66 1.31 -18.60
CA ILE A 372 -14.34 0.88 -18.13
C ILE A 372 -14.57 -0.02 -16.91
N LEU A 373 -14.17 -1.28 -17.02
CA LEU A 373 -14.18 -2.24 -15.90
C LEU A 373 -12.75 -2.33 -15.35
N SER A 374 -12.54 -1.88 -14.11
CA SER A 374 -11.21 -1.75 -13.49
C SER A 374 -11.04 -2.73 -12.34
N SER A 375 -10.19 -3.76 -12.49
CA SER A 375 -9.79 -4.63 -11.37
C SER A 375 -8.45 -5.32 -11.66
N ALA A 376 -7.69 -5.62 -10.61
CA ALA A 376 -6.46 -6.41 -10.74
C ALA A 376 -6.72 -7.89 -11.10
N THR A 377 -7.94 -8.38 -10.84
CA THR A 377 -8.33 -9.79 -11.07
C THR A 377 -9.52 -9.89 -12.02
N LEU A 378 -9.68 -8.91 -12.91
CA LEU A 378 -10.70 -9.00 -13.95
C LEU A 378 -10.36 -10.19 -14.86
N PRO A 379 -11.35 -11.01 -15.24
CA PRO A 379 -11.14 -12.08 -16.22
C PRO A 379 -10.69 -11.53 -17.57
N LYS A 380 -10.02 -12.38 -18.35
CA LYS A 380 -9.55 -12.02 -19.69
C LYS A 380 -10.70 -11.90 -20.69
N GLU A 381 -10.41 -11.30 -21.84
CA GLU A 381 -11.40 -11.10 -22.90
C GLU A 381 -12.03 -12.42 -23.39
N ASP A 382 -11.22 -13.47 -23.53
CA ASP A 382 -11.66 -14.81 -23.93
C ASP A 382 -12.51 -15.52 -22.87
N GLU A 383 -12.40 -15.09 -21.61
CA GLU A 383 -13.19 -15.61 -20.49
C GLU A 383 -14.55 -14.89 -20.35
N LEU A 384 -14.75 -13.70 -20.93
CA LEU A 384 -15.96 -12.85 -20.78
C LEU A 384 -16.88 -12.84 -22.02
N VAL A 385 -17.04 -13.99 -22.65
CA VAL A 385 -17.75 -14.12 -23.95
C VAL A 385 -19.18 -13.57 -23.89
N SER A 386 -19.96 -13.92 -22.88
CA SER A 386 -21.37 -13.48 -22.77
C SER A 386 -21.45 -11.99 -22.52
N THR A 387 -20.64 -11.47 -21.60
CA THR A 387 -20.60 -10.04 -21.25
C THR A 387 -20.23 -9.17 -22.45
N ILE A 388 -19.21 -9.57 -23.20
CA ILE A 388 -18.75 -8.80 -24.37
C ILE A 388 -19.79 -8.86 -25.50
N SER A 389 -20.39 -10.03 -25.72
CA SER A 389 -21.40 -10.20 -26.77
C SER A 389 -22.65 -9.36 -26.49
N ASP A 390 -23.13 -9.36 -25.25
CA ASP A 390 -24.26 -8.53 -24.79
C ASP A 390 -23.96 -7.03 -24.97
N PHE A 391 -22.76 -6.59 -24.56
CA PHE A 391 -22.36 -5.19 -24.73
C PHE A 391 -22.32 -4.76 -26.20
N LYS A 392 -21.78 -5.58 -27.10
CA LYS A 392 -21.75 -5.31 -28.55
C LYS A 392 -23.14 -5.29 -29.17
N MET A 393 -24.05 -6.14 -28.70
CA MET A 393 -25.44 -6.15 -29.15
C MET A 393 -26.15 -4.86 -28.76
N LYS A 394 -25.92 -4.39 -27.53
CA LYS A 394 -26.51 -3.16 -26.99
C LYS A 394 -25.91 -1.89 -27.61
N PHE A 395 -24.61 -1.89 -27.88
CA PHE A 395 -23.89 -0.77 -28.48
C PHE A 395 -23.18 -1.22 -29.79
N PRO A 396 -23.89 -1.15 -30.93
CA PRO A 396 -23.33 -1.56 -32.22
C PRO A 396 -22.05 -0.80 -32.57
N GLY A 397 -21.04 -1.54 -33.04
CA GLY A 397 -19.73 -0.98 -33.38
C GLY A 397 -18.83 -0.70 -32.17
N ALA A 398 -19.17 -1.24 -30.99
CA ALA A 398 -18.35 -1.11 -29.79
C ALA A 398 -16.95 -1.72 -29.95
N PHE A 399 -15.94 -0.94 -29.55
CA PHE A 399 -14.55 -1.32 -29.48
C PHE A 399 -14.23 -1.97 -28.12
N ILE A 400 -13.73 -3.19 -28.14
CA ILE A 400 -13.35 -3.93 -26.92
C ILE A 400 -11.83 -4.04 -26.90
N GLU A 401 -11.22 -3.71 -25.77
CA GLU A 401 -9.77 -3.79 -25.62
C GLU A 401 -9.38 -4.06 -24.18
N SER A 402 -8.42 -4.96 -24.00
CA SER A 402 -7.80 -5.24 -22.71
C SER A 402 -6.54 -4.41 -22.50
N ILE A 403 -6.48 -3.71 -21.37
CA ILE A 403 -5.31 -2.96 -20.91
C ILE A 403 -4.71 -3.75 -19.76
N ILE A 404 -3.59 -4.41 -20.02
CA ILE A 404 -2.92 -5.25 -19.03
C ILE A 404 -1.57 -4.62 -18.65
N SER A 405 -1.34 -4.40 -17.37
CA SER A 405 -0.04 -4.01 -16.82
C SER A 405 0.43 -4.97 -15.75
N HIS A 406 1.74 -5.07 -15.63
CA HIS A 406 2.46 -5.89 -14.67
C HIS A 406 3.55 -5.07 -13.97
N ASP A 407 3.40 -3.75 -13.96
CA ASP A 407 4.41 -2.84 -13.42
C ASP A 407 4.56 -3.08 -11.91
N CYS A 408 5.76 -3.47 -11.50
CA CYS A 408 6.11 -3.61 -10.10
C CYS A 408 7.44 -2.90 -9.83
N ILE A 409 7.41 -1.96 -8.88
CA ILE A 409 8.62 -1.25 -8.44
C ILE A 409 9.36 -2.06 -7.36
N LYS A 410 8.65 -2.97 -6.67
CA LYS A 410 9.17 -3.82 -5.60
C LYS A 410 8.58 -5.22 -5.62
N SER A 411 9.39 -6.20 -5.21
CA SER A 411 9.02 -7.59 -5.00
C SER A 411 8.39 -7.79 -3.61
N ILE A 412 7.38 -8.64 -3.53
CA ILE A 412 6.76 -9.03 -2.25
C ILE A 412 6.89 -10.55 -2.09
N PRO A 413 7.91 -11.04 -1.36
CA PRO A 413 8.17 -12.46 -1.19
C PRO A 413 7.01 -13.20 -0.52
N LEU A 414 6.67 -14.36 -1.08
CA LEU A 414 5.77 -15.35 -0.47
C LEU A 414 6.58 -16.24 0.45
N ILE A 415 6.15 -16.37 1.71
CA ILE A 415 6.83 -17.14 2.75
C ILE A 415 5.91 -18.26 3.22
N ASN A 416 6.41 -19.49 3.22
CA ASN A 416 5.67 -20.66 3.71
C ASN A 416 5.67 -20.75 5.25
N LYS A 417 4.91 -21.70 5.80
CA LYS A 417 4.81 -21.95 7.25
C LYS A 417 6.15 -22.25 7.95
N ASN A 418 7.17 -22.65 7.19
CA ASN A 418 8.51 -22.99 7.67
C ASN A 418 9.48 -21.80 7.62
N GLY A 419 9.08 -20.65 7.07
CA GLY A 419 9.90 -19.44 6.99
C GLY A 419 10.78 -19.34 5.73
N TYR A 420 10.54 -20.18 4.71
CA TYR A 420 11.26 -20.14 3.43
C TYR A 420 10.50 -19.32 2.39
N VAL A 421 11.25 -18.65 1.50
CA VAL A 421 10.68 -18.01 0.31
C VAL A 421 10.25 -19.07 -0.69
N VAL A 422 9.04 -18.92 -1.24
CA VAL A 422 8.49 -19.85 -2.22
C VAL A 422 8.50 -19.23 -3.61
N LEU A 423 9.01 -19.98 -4.58
CA LEU A 423 9.11 -19.63 -5.99
C LEU A 423 8.84 -20.87 -6.86
N PRO A 424 8.46 -20.72 -8.14
CA PRO A 424 8.15 -21.86 -9.00
C PRO A 424 9.20 -22.99 -8.99
N HIS A 425 10.50 -22.66 -8.92
CA HIS A 425 11.59 -23.63 -8.94
C HIS A 425 11.73 -24.48 -7.66
N ASN A 426 11.02 -24.15 -6.57
CA ASN A 426 11.10 -24.88 -5.31
C ASN A 426 9.80 -25.61 -4.92
N LEU A 427 8.80 -25.60 -5.80
CA LEU A 427 7.49 -26.22 -5.57
C LEU A 427 7.48 -27.72 -5.87
N TYR A 428 8.02 -28.13 -7.02
CA TYR A 428 7.87 -29.48 -7.55
C TYR A 428 9.21 -30.13 -7.82
N GLU A 429 9.29 -31.44 -7.56
CA GLU A 429 10.44 -32.27 -7.90
C GLU A 429 10.40 -32.69 -9.38
N ASP A 430 9.21 -32.93 -9.93
CA ASP A 430 9.03 -33.21 -11.35
C ASP A 430 9.13 -31.93 -12.19
N TYR A 431 9.87 -32.00 -13.29
CA TYR A 431 10.06 -30.87 -14.19
C TYR A 431 8.82 -30.57 -15.02
N ASP A 432 8.00 -31.57 -15.36
CA ASP A 432 6.78 -31.35 -16.16
C ASP A 432 5.77 -30.47 -15.41
N ASP A 433 5.64 -30.68 -14.10
CA ASP A 433 4.84 -29.82 -13.22
C ASP A 433 5.39 -28.39 -13.17
N VAL A 434 6.72 -28.23 -13.09
CA VAL A 434 7.37 -26.91 -13.13
C VAL A 434 7.06 -26.20 -14.45
N VAL A 435 7.10 -26.90 -15.58
CA VAL A 435 6.74 -26.33 -16.90
C VAL A 435 5.28 -25.88 -16.92
N ASN A 436 4.36 -26.64 -16.31
CA ASN A 436 2.96 -26.24 -16.20
C ASN A 436 2.77 -24.97 -15.36
N VAL A 437 3.50 -24.85 -14.24
CA VAL A 437 3.52 -23.62 -13.43
C VAL A 437 4.09 -22.44 -14.21
N VAL A 438 5.16 -22.64 -14.98
CA VAL A 438 5.76 -21.59 -15.82
C VAL A 438 4.74 -21.08 -16.83
N LYS A 439 4.04 -21.98 -17.55
CA LYS A 439 2.98 -21.60 -18.50
C LYS A 439 1.87 -20.81 -17.82
N HIS A 440 1.45 -21.22 -16.62
CA HIS A 440 0.46 -20.48 -15.83
C HIS A 440 0.97 -19.07 -15.47
N CYS A 441 2.20 -18.95 -14.98
CA CYS A 441 2.79 -17.65 -14.62
C CYS A 441 3.00 -16.72 -15.83
N GLU A 442 3.31 -17.27 -17.01
CA GLU A 442 3.38 -16.50 -18.27
C GLU A 442 1.99 -15.99 -18.70
N ASN A 443 0.93 -16.77 -18.44
CA ASN A 443 -0.45 -16.38 -18.68
C ASN A 443 -1.00 -15.38 -17.66
N TYR A 444 -0.43 -15.32 -16.44
CA TYR A 444 -0.83 -14.40 -15.37
C TYR A 444 0.37 -13.59 -14.84
N PRO A 445 0.90 -12.63 -15.60
CA PRO A 445 2.16 -11.96 -15.23
C PRO A 445 2.01 -11.00 -14.03
N THR A 446 0.81 -10.77 -13.52
CA THR A 446 0.58 -10.10 -12.23
C THR A 446 1.24 -10.84 -11.06
N LEU A 447 1.44 -12.16 -11.18
CA LEU A 447 2.14 -12.98 -10.18
C LEU A 447 3.63 -12.63 -10.04
N LEU A 448 4.25 -12.06 -11.08
CA LEU A 448 5.67 -11.68 -11.05
C LEU A 448 6.00 -10.67 -9.94
N ARG A 449 5.01 -9.88 -9.49
CA ARG A 449 5.18 -8.99 -8.33
C ARG A 449 5.59 -9.75 -7.07
N TYR A 450 5.14 -10.99 -6.92
CA TYR A 450 5.39 -11.80 -5.73
C TYR A 450 6.66 -12.64 -5.79
N PHE A 451 7.40 -12.55 -6.90
CA PHE A 451 8.65 -13.28 -7.05
C PHE A 451 9.76 -12.47 -6.40
N ASP A 452 10.39 -13.02 -5.36
CA ASP A 452 11.53 -12.40 -4.71
C ASP A 452 12.70 -12.29 -5.70
N LEU A 453 13.15 -11.06 -5.96
CA LEU A 453 14.20 -10.81 -6.96
C LEU A 453 15.54 -11.42 -6.54
N LYS A 454 15.84 -11.48 -5.24
CA LYS A 454 17.12 -12.02 -4.74
C LYS A 454 17.22 -13.51 -5.07
N GLU A 455 16.21 -14.29 -4.73
CA GLU A 455 16.15 -15.73 -5.02
C GLU A 455 16.08 -15.99 -6.53
N VAL A 456 15.35 -15.16 -7.29
CA VAL A 456 15.35 -15.20 -8.77
C VAL A 456 16.75 -15.02 -9.36
N CYS A 457 17.50 -14.03 -8.87
CA CYS A 457 18.87 -13.77 -9.34
C CYS A 457 19.82 -14.91 -8.99
N GLN A 458 19.68 -15.51 -7.80
CA GLN A 458 20.47 -16.67 -7.38
C GLN A 458 20.23 -17.89 -8.27
N PHE A 459 18.97 -18.18 -8.61
CA PHE A 459 18.64 -19.23 -9.57
C PHE A 459 19.24 -18.96 -10.95
N ILE A 460 19.05 -17.74 -11.49
CA ILE A 460 19.61 -17.35 -12.78
C ILE A 460 21.12 -17.54 -12.81
N LYS A 461 21.82 -17.10 -11.75
CA LYS A 461 23.26 -17.24 -11.61
C LYS A 461 23.68 -18.71 -11.68
N TYR A 462 23.09 -19.54 -10.83
CA TYR A 462 23.42 -20.96 -10.73
C TYR A 462 23.26 -21.72 -12.05
N VAL A 463 22.13 -21.50 -12.74
CA VAL A 463 21.82 -22.18 -14.00
C VAL A 463 22.71 -21.71 -15.16
N ASN A 464 23.13 -20.44 -15.17
CA ASN A 464 24.05 -19.92 -16.18
C ASN A 464 25.49 -20.38 -15.93
N ASP A 465 25.96 -20.37 -14.67
CA ASP A 465 27.32 -20.75 -14.29
C ASP A 465 27.61 -22.22 -14.59
N LEU A 466 26.63 -23.11 -14.41
CA LEU A 466 26.74 -24.55 -14.70
C LEU A 466 26.28 -24.95 -16.11
N GLU A 467 25.95 -23.98 -16.96
CA GLU A 467 25.49 -24.19 -18.33
C GLU A 467 24.30 -25.16 -18.48
N PHE A 468 23.35 -25.14 -17.54
CA PHE A 468 22.15 -26.00 -17.57
C PHE A 468 21.07 -25.53 -18.55
N ILE A 469 21.32 -24.46 -19.29
CA ILE A 469 20.44 -23.90 -20.33
C ILE A 469 21.13 -23.91 -21.70
N GLN A 470 20.34 -23.82 -22.77
CA GLN A 470 20.89 -23.70 -24.12
C GLN A 470 21.55 -22.33 -24.34
N ASN A 471 22.52 -22.26 -25.26
CA ASN A 471 23.26 -21.03 -25.54
C ASN A 471 22.37 -19.86 -26.00
N SER A 472 21.22 -20.14 -26.64
CA SER A 472 20.21 -19.14 -27.02
C SER A 472 19.61 -18.39 -25.84
N TYR A 473 19.57 -19.02 -24.66
CA TYR A 473 18.99 -18.46 -23.45
C TYR A 473 20.03 -17.90 -22.48
N LYS A 474 21.32 -17.79 -22.85
CA LYS A 474 22.35 -17.18 -21.97
C LYS A 474 22.08 -15.68 -21.76
N ILE A 475 22.47 -15.16 -20.59
CA ILE A 475 22.23 -13.76 -20.17
C ILE A 475 22.65 -12.75 -21.25
N ASN A 476 23.89 -12.87 -21.75
CA ASN A 476 24.46 -11.94 -22.73
C ASN A 476 23.75 -11.94 -24.09
N ARG A 477 22.95 -12.96 -24.40
CA ARG A 477 22.12 -12.99 -25.61
C ARG A 477 20.73 -12.40 -25.38
N ARG A 478 20.24 -12.45 -24.13
CA ARG A 478 18.92 -11.93 -23.79
C ARG A 478 18.91 -10.41 -23.61
N PHE A 479 19.95 -9.88 -22.97
CA PHE A 479 20.06 -8.45 -22.66
C PHE A 479 21.13 -7.84 -23.57
N GLY A 480 20.69 -7.07 -24.57
CA GLY A 480 21.59 -6.43 -25.53
C GLY A 480 22.11 -5.08 -25.05
N SER A 481 21.33 -4.38 -24.23
CA SER A 481 21.67 -3.09 -23.64
C SER A 481 21.33 -3.04 -22.15
N LEU A 482 21.98 -2.14 -21.41
CA LEU A 482 21.61 -1.78 -20.04
C LEU A 482 20.19 -1.18 -19.93
N ASP A 483 19.61 -0.73 -21.05
CA ASP A 483 18.22 -0.33 -21.11
C ASP A 483 17.22 -1.48 -21.00
N ASP A 484 17.61 -2.67 -21.46
CA ASP A 484 16.77 -3.86 -21.39
C ASP A 484 16.68 -4.42 -19.96
N ILE A 485 17.57 -4.00 -19.06
CA ILE A 485 17.69 -4.52 -17.70
C ILE A 485 16.74 -3.76 -16.77
N THR A 486 15.60 -4.38 -16.51
CA THR A 486 14.59 -3.96 -15.52
C THR A 486 14.20 -5.13 -14.62
N MET A 487 13.64 -4.86 -13.44
CA MET A 487 13.15 -5.92 -12.54
C MET A 487 12.18 -6.88 -13.25
N GLN A 488 11.28 -6.34 -14.07
CA GLN A 488 10.32 -7.13 -14.84
C GLN A 488 11.01 -8.02 -15.88
N SER A 489 11.94 -7.45 -16.66
CA SER A 489 12.67 -8.21 -17.69
C SER A 489 13.48 -9.38 -17.10
N ILE A 490 14.05 -9.21 -15.91
CA ILE A 490 14.79 -10.25 -15.19
C ILE A 490 13.85 -11.36 -14.72
N LYS A 491 12.70 -11.01 -14.16
CA LYS A 491 11.67 -11.99 -13.73
C LYS A 491 11.06 -12.75 -14.91
N GLN A 492 10.85 -12.09 -16.04
CA GLN A 492 10.43 -12.75 -17.28
C GLN A 492 11.53 -13.67 -17.84
N TYR A 493 12.78 -13.24 -17.77
CA TYR A 493 13.92 -14.08 -18.16
C TYR A 493 14.04 -15.32 -17.26
N TYR A 494 13.79 -15.18 -15.95
CA TYR A 494 13.71 -16.30 -15.02
C TYR A 494 12.66 -17.35 -15.41
N LEU A 495 11.44 -16.93 -15.79
CA LEU A 495 10.42 -17.88 -16.27
C LEU A 495 10.88 -18.58 -17.54
N LYS A 496 11.48 -17.85 -18.48
CA LYS A 496 12.03 -18.42 -19.72
C LYS A 496 13.14 -19.42 -19.46
N THR A 497 14.07 -19.16 -18.54
CA THR A 497 15.14 -20.10 -18.22
C THR A 497 14.61 -21.32 -17.48
N LEU A 498 13.68 -21.12 -16.54
CA LEU A 498 13.04 -22.21 -15.80
C LEU A 498 12.24 -23.14 -16.72
N GLY A 499 11.53 -22.61 -17.70
CA GLY A 499 10.78 -23.40 -18.69
C GLY A 499 11.63 -24.07 -19.78
N ASN A 500 12.94 -23.78 -19.85
CA ASN A 500 13.84 -24.29 -20.89
C ASN A 500 15.16 -24.85 -20.31
N ILE A 501 15.07 -25.65 -19.26
CA ILE A 501 16.21 -26.37 -18.67
C ILE A 501 16.57 -27.58 -19.56
N LYS A 502 17.86 -27.90 -19.64
CA LYS A 502 18.33 -29.09 -20.38
C LYS A 502 17.70 -30.37 -19.79
N PRO A 503 17.21 -31.30 -20.63
CA PRO A 503 16.67 -32.57 -20.14
C PRO A 503 17.70 -33.32 -19.27
N GLY A 504 17.23 -33.91 -18.16
CA GLY A 504 18.06 -34.69 -17.24
C GLY A 504 18.86 -33.88 -16.20
N THR A 505 18.93 -32.55 -16.29
CA THR A 505 19.69 -31.73 -15.30
C THR A 505 18.83 -31.21 -14.15
N TRP A 506 17.49 -31.30 -14.24
CA TRP A 506 16.58 -30.75 -13.23
C TRP A 506 16.79 -31.36 -11.83
N GLY A 507 16.99 -32.68 -11.72
CA GLY A 507 17.21 -33.34 -10.43
C GLY A 507 18.41 -32.76 -9.65
N SER A 508 19.53 -32.50 -10.34
CA SER A 508 20.69 -31.83 -9.72
C SER A 508 20.39 -30.40 -9.28
N ILE A 509 19.62 -29.66 -10.08
CA ILE A 509 19.21 -28.29 -9.76
C ILE A 509 18.32 -28.29 -8.52
N TYR A 510 17.33 -29.18 -8.47
CA TYR A 510 16.38 -29.29 -7.37
C TYR A 510 17.05 -29.63 -6.03
N ILE A 511 17.99 -30.58 -6.03
CA ILE A 511 18.78 -30.96 -4.84
C ILE A 511 19.65 -29.78 -4.37
N TYR A 512 20.30 -29.09 -5.30
CA TYR A 512 21.10 -27.91 -4.97
C TYR A 512 20.23 -26.81 -4.36
N LEU A 513 19.07 -26.51 -4.94
CA LEU A 513 18.16 -25.48 -4.43
C LEU A 513 17.67 -25.84 -3.03
N LYS A 514 17.25 -27.09 -2.78
CA LYS A 514 16.83 -27.53 -1.44
C LYS A 514 17.94 -27.41 -0.38
N SER A 515 19.19 -27.67 -0.75
CA SER A 515 20.31 -27.60 0.19
C SER A 515 20.81 -26.17 0.44
N THR A 516 20.63 -25.27 -0.54
CA THR A 516 21.09 -23.88 -0.45
C THR A 516 20.04 -22.90 0.05
N THR A 517 18.74 -23.27 0.00
CA THR A 517 17.66 -22.41 0.50
C THR A 517 17.82 -22.09 1.98
N ALA A 518 17.97 -20.81 2.29
CA ALA A 518 18.02 -20.30 3.64
C ALA A 518 16.62 -19.82 4.09
N LYS A 519 16.33 -19.96 5.40
CA LYS A 519 15.12 -19.37 5.98
C LYS A 519 15.22 -17.85 5.94
N ARG A 520 14.21 -17.19 5.37
CA ARG A 520 14.08 -15.72 5.38
C ARG A 520 13.72 -15.23 6.77
N ILE A 521 12.86 -15.98 7.45
CA ILE A 521 12.47 -15.73 8.84
C ILE A 521 13.24 -16.72 9.70
N ILE A 522 14.22 -16.19 10.44
CA ILE A 522 15.05 -16.98 11.33
C ILE A 522 14.26 -17.22 12.63
N PRO A 523 14.05 -18.47 13.06
CA PRO A 523 13.39 -18.75 14.32
C PRO A 523 14.25 -18.25 15.48
N ASN A 524 13.64 -17.55 16.43
CA ASN A 524 14.31 -17.12 17.64
C ASN A 524 14.45 -18.31 18.61
N ASN A 525 15.60 -18.96 18.55
CA ASN A 525 15.94 -20.12 19.38
C ASN A 525 16.71 -19.74 20.66
N TYR A 526 16.87 -18.44 20.95
CA TYR A 526 17.57 -17.97 22.16
C TYR A 526 16.66 -17.94 23.38
N ILE A 527 15.35 -17.91 23.16
CA ILE A 527 14.33 -17.73 24.20
C ILE A 527 13.23 -18.79 24.00
N ASP A 528 12.74 -19.35 25.11
CA ASP A 528 11.58 -20.25 25.09
C ASP A 528 10.26 -19.49 24.82
N GLU A 529 9.15 -20.22 24.70
CA GLU A 529 7.83 -19.60 24.50
C GLU A 529 7.43 -18.66 25.65
N LYS A 530 7.95 -18.90 26.87
CA LYS A 530 7.62 -18.15 28.09
C LYS A 530 8.53 -16.94 28.34
N GLY A 531 9.55 -16.72 27.51
CA GLY A 531 10.48 -15.59 27.65
C GLY A 531 11.76 -15.89 28.44
N SER A 532 12.03 -17.16 28.75
CA SER A 532 13.24 -17.59 29.46
C SER A 532 14.39 -17.79 28.48
N LYS A 533 15.54 -17.15 28.73
CA LYS A 533 16.76 -17.36 27.94
C LYS A 533 17.29 -18.78 28.15
N PHE A 534 17.63 -19.48 27.06
CA PHE A 534 18.31 -20.77 27.17
C PHE A 534 19.73 -20.56 27.75
N LYS A 535 20.01 -21.16 28.91
CA LYS A 535 21.37 -21.20 29.47
C LYS A 535 22.16 -22.29 28.74
N LYS A 536 23.19 -21.91 27.97
CA LYS A 536 24.14 -22.88 27.40
C LYS A 536 24.89 -23.56 28.55
N SER A 537 24.59 -24.81 28.86
CA SER A 537 25.46 -25.67 29.67
C SER A 537 26.50 -26.30 28.75
N THR A 538 27.77 -25.94 28.93
CA THR A 538 28.88 -26.72 28.34
C THR A 538 28.99 -28.00 29.14
N SER A 539 28.57 -29.14 28.58
CA SER A 539 28.89 -30.44 29.18
C SER A 539 30.39 -30.66 29.05
N ILE A 540 31.10 -30.57 30.18
CA ILE A 540 32.47 -31.03 30.26
C ILE A 540 32.41 -32.55 30.17
N GLY A 541 32.99 -33.13 29.12
CA GLY A 541 33.06 -34.58 28.94
C GLY A 541 33.85 -35.25 30.09
N PRO A 542 33.68 -36.56 30.31
CA PRO A 542 34.42 -37.26 31.36
C PRO A 542 35.93 -37.16 31.07
N GLY A 543 36.68 -36.50 31.97
CA GLY A 543 38.15 -36.45 31.90
C GLY A 543 38.81 -35.07 31.93
N VAL A 544 38.06 -33.95 32.06
CA VAL A 544 38.67 -32.61 32.19
C VAL A 544 38.42 -32.04 33.58
N THR A 545 39.47 -31.94 34.39
CA THR A 545 39.48 -31.21 35.66
C THR A 545 39.88 -29.76 35.43
N GLU A 546 38.92 -28.84 35.49
CA GLU A 546 39.22 -27.41 35.65
C GLU A 546 39.23 -27.04 37.14
N LEU A 547 40.38 -26.60 37.63
CA LEU A 547 40.55 -26.03 38.96
C LEU A 547 40.11 -24.56 38.96
N LYS A 548 38.84 -24.24 39.25
CA LYS A 548 38.46 -22.95 39.86
C LYS A 548 37.27 -23.08 40.80
N ALA A 549 37.41 -22.41 41.94
CA ALA A 549 36.59 -22.53 43.14
C ALA A 549 35.34 -21.62 43.15
N ASN A 550 34.34 -22.09 43.92
CA ASN A 550 33.28 -21.37 44.64
C ASN A 550 32.24 -20.54 43.86
N SER A 551 31.08 -21.14 43.60
CA SER A 551 29.78 -20.60 44.05
C SER A 551 28.71 -21.69 44.08
N LEU A 552 27.94 -21.74 45.17
CA LEU A 552 26.88 -22.71 45.42
C LEU A 552 25.81 -22.68 44.33
N ASN A 553 25.56 -23.82 43.68
CA ASN A 553 24.34 -24.04 42.90
C ASN A 553 23.73 -25.42 43.19
N VAL A 554 22.42 -25.40 43.36
CA VAL A 554 21.51 -26.48 43.74
C VAL A 554 21.56 -27.65 42.75
N LEU A 555 21.67 -28.87 43.28
CA LEU A 555 21.61 -30.13 42.53
C LEU A 555 20.22 -30.35 41.93
N THR A 556 20.13 -30.48 40.62
CA THR A 556 18.95 -31.04 39.92
C THR A 556 19.40 -32.22 39.05
N ARG A 557 18.59 -33.30 39.07
CA ARG A 557 18.91 -34.61 38.46
C ARG A 557 19.09 -34.49 36.94
N ILE A 558 20.16 -35.10 36.42
CA ILE A 558 20.44 -35.24 34.98
C ILE A 558 20.25 -36.72 34.61
N ASN A 559 19.32 -37.01 33.70
CA ASN A 559 19.33 -38.28 32.95
C ASN A 559 20.10 -38.02 31.65
N SER A 560 21.24 -38.71 31.47
CA SER A 560 22.04 -38.66 30.24
C SER A 560 21.68 -39.82 29.32
N GLU A 561 21.18 -39.53 28.12
CA GLU A 561 21.20 -40.50 27.01
C GLU A 561 22.48 -40.29 26.18
N MET A 562 23.24 -41.36 25.98
CA MET A 562 24.49 -41.34 25.22
C MET A 562 24.18 -41.48 23.72
N ILE A 563 24.59 -40.49 22.91
CA ILE A 563 24.68 -40.63 21.45
C ILE A 563 26.14 -40.93 21.10
N PRO A 564 26.45 -41.98 20.33
CA PRO A 564 27.83 -42.32 19.97
C PRO A 564 28.44 -41.28 19.00
N PRO A 565 29.75 -40.98 19.12
CA PRO A 565 30.40 -39.97 18.30
C PRO A 565 30.94 -40.62 17.02
N ASN A 566 30.23 -40.48 15.90
CA ASN A 566 30.82 -40.38 14.56
C ASN A 566 29.73 -40.34 13.49
N THR A 567 29.23 -39.14 13.21
CA THR A 567 28.77 -38.71 11.89
C THR A 567 28.68 -37.19 11.95
N GLN A 568 29.38 -36.49 11.07
CA GLN A 568 29.11 -35.08 10.81
C GLN A 568 27.63 -34.98 10.45
N SER A 569 26.86 -34.36 11.34
CA SER A 569 25.41 -34.26 11.20
C SER A 569 25.08 -33.34 10.04
N ILE A 570 24.70 -33.97 8.93
CA ILE A 570 23.63 -33.50 8.05
C ILE A 570 22.55 -32.91 8.97
N PRO A 571 22.11 -31.65 8.78
CA PRO A 571 20.97 -31.14 9.53
C PRO A 571 19.76 -31.99 9.11
N ASN A 572 19.37 -32.93 9.98
CA ASN A 572 18.18 -33.76 9.78
C ASN A 572 16.98 -32.85 9.53
N SER A 573 16.49 -32.88 8.30
CA SER A 573 15.37 -32.10 7.75
C SER A 573 13.98 -32.51 8.27
N ASN A 574 13.88 -33.23 9.38
CA ASN A 574 12.63 -33.84 9.83
C ASN A 574 12.09 -33.38 11.20
N ASN A 575 12.69 -32.38 11.85
CA ASN A 575 12.17 -31.78 13.10
C ASN A 575 11.76 -30.29 12.94
N ASP A 576 11.42 -29.86 11.72
CA ASP A 576 10.81 -28.53 11.53
C ASP A 576 9.30 -28.64 11.83
N LEU A 577 8.92 -28.34 13.08
CA LEU A 577 7.53 -28.41 13.58
C LEU A 577 6.53 -27.43 12.91
N GLY A 578 6.81 -26.90 11.71
CA GLY A 578 5.84 -26.07 10.97
C GLY A 578 5.50 -24.71 11.59
N ASN A 579 6.31 -24.24 12.54
CA ASN A 579 5.97 -23.14 13.44
C ASN A 579 6.95 -21.95 13.40
N SER A 580 7.37 -21.53 12.20
CA SER A 580 8.13 -20.28 12.06
C SER A 580 7.19 -19.06 12.06
N ALA A 581 7.60 -17.98 12.75
CA ALA A 581 6.89 -16.70 12.85
C ALA A 581 5.39 -16.81 13.21
N ILE A 582 5.08 -17.52 14.30
CA ILE A 582 3.71 -17.56 14.85
C ILE A 582 3.54 -16.57 15.98
N TYR A 583 4.56 -16.45 16.83
CA TYR A 583 4.46 -15.77 18.12
C TYR A 583 4.73 -14.26 17.95
N ILE A 584 3.91 -13.62 17.11
CA ILE A 584 4.10 -12.22 16.73
C ILE A 584 3.81 -11.22 17.85
N THR A 585 3.22 -11.63 18.97
CA THR A 585 3.13 -10.77 20.17
C THR A 585 4.33 -10.90 21.09
N THR A 586 5.24 -11.86 20.85
CA THR A 586 6.39 -12.15 21.72
C THR A 586 7.67 -12.37 20.90
N LYS A 587 8.23 -13.59 20.88
CA LYS A 587 9.58 -13.88 20.36
C LYS A 587 9.77 -13.65 18.86
N ASP A 588 8.68 -13.67 18.09
CA ASP A 588 8.71 -13.46 16.63
C ASP A 588 8.28 -12.03 16.23
N ALA A 589 7.91 -11.16 17.19
CA ALA A 589 7.41 -9.81 16.94
C ALA A 589 8.40 -8.96 16.14
N TYR A 590 9.70 -9.12 16.42
CA TYR A 590 10.80 -8.38 15.78
C TYR A 590 10.87 -8.57 14.26
N THR A 591 10.28 -9.67 13.76
CA THR A 591 10.24 -9.99 12.33
C THR A 591 9.25 -9.10 11.55
N LEU A 592 8.39 -8.34 12.23
CA LEU A 592 7.48 -7.38 11.62
C LEU A 592 8.13 -6.00 11.67
N THR A 593 8.55 -5.50 10.50
CA THR A 593 9.36 -4.30 10.34
C THR A 593 8.63 -3.23 9.56
N ASP A 594 9.14 -1.99 9.65
CA ASP A 594 8.80 -0.83 8.82
C ASP A 594 7.36 -0.29 8.89
N GLY A 595 6.35 -1.11 9.21
CA GLY A 595 4.95 -0.69 9.23
C GLY A 595 3.96 -1.76 9.71
N PRO A 596 2.65 -1.44 9.70
CA PRO A 596 1.62 -2.31 10.25
C PRO A 596 1.49 -3.62 9.47
N THR A 597 1.02 -4.65 10.18
CA THR A 597 0.76 -5.99 9.62
C THR A 597 -0.74 -6.28 9.57
N ILE A 598 -1.19 -6.98 8.53
CA ILE A 598 -2.55 -7.54 8.47
C ILE A 598 -2.54 -9.05 8.70
N PHE A 599 -3.47 -9.56 9.49
CA PHE A 599 -3.70 -10.98 9.70
C PHE A 599 -5.12 -11.33 9.25
N LEU A 600 -5.23 -12.03 8.13
CA LEU A 600 -6.52 -12.48 7.62
C LEU A 600 -6.85 -13.86 8.18
N ALA A 601 -8.04 -14.01 8.76
CA ALA A 601 -8.56 -15.27 9.28
C ALA A 601 -10.08 -15.33 9.17
N ASN A 602 -10.66 -16.54 9.09
CA ASN A 602 -12.12 -16.69 9.17
C ASN A 602 -12.59 -16.55 10.63
N ASP A 603 -11.91 -17.22 11.56
CA ASP A 603 -12.19 -17.14 13.00
C ASP A 603 -11.29 -16.09 13.68
N VAL A 604 -11.70 -14.82 13.54
CA VAL A 604 -10.97 -13.66 14.08
C VAL A 604 -10.88 -13.71 15.61
N GLU A 605 -11.94 -14.17 16.29
CA GLU A 605 -11.96 -14.24 17.76
C GLU A 605 -10.94 -15.24 18.31
N LYS A 606 -10.82 -16.41 17.68
CA LYS A 606 -9.85 -17.42 18.09
C LYS A 606 -8.42 -16.92 17.96
N VAL A 607 -8.12 -16.21 16.87
CA VAL A 607 -6.80 -15.60 16.66
C VAL A 607 -6.54 -14.50 17.69
N ALA A 608 -7.54 -13.65 17.98
CA ALA A 608 -7.47 -12.63 19.02
C ALA A 608 -7.18 -13.24 20.41
N LYS A 609 -7.94 -14.26 20.82
CA LYS A 609 -7.74 -14.99 22.09
C LYS A 609 -6.36 -15.63 22.16
N PHE A 610 -5.89 -16.24 21.07
CA PHE A 610 -4.56 -16.82 20.98
C PHE A 610 -3.48 -15.76 21.26
N TYR A 611 -3.52 -14.59 20.62
CA TYR A 611 -2.49 -13.56 20.82
C TYR A 611 -2.50 -12.92 22.21
N ILE A 612 -3.67 -12.79 22.85
CA ILE A 612 -3.75 -12.37 24.26
C ILE A 612 -3.04 -13.41 25.15
N GLN A 613 -3.34 -14.69 24.97
CA GLN A 613 -2.73 -15.78 25.74
C GLN A 613 -1.21 -15.85 25.54
N GLN A 614 -0.74 -15.73 24.30
CA GLN A 614 0.68 -15.78 23.97
C GLN A 614 1.46 -14.56 24.47
N SER A 615 0.80 -13.44 24.79
CA SER A 615 1.47 -12.24 25.30
C SER A 615 2.04 -12.44 26.71
N HIS A 616 1.72 -13.55 27.38
CA HIS A 616 2.24 -13.92 28.70
C HIS A 616 2.12 -12.79 29.74
N ILE A 617 0.97 -12.09 29.71
CA ILE A 617 0.62 -11.07 30.71
C ILE A 617 0.37 -11.78 32.05
N PRO A 618 1.05 -11.41 33.15
CA PRO A 618 0.82 -12.01 34.46
C PRO A 618 -0.65 -11.88 34.90
N SER A 619 -1.23 -12.94 35.44
CA SER A 619 -2.66 -12.99 35.80
C SER A 619 -3.10 -11.83 36.69
N LYS A 620 -2.26 -11.44 37.67
CA LYS A 620 -2.54 -10.30 38.56
C LYS A 620 -2.68 -8.97 37.82
N ILE A 621 -1.87 -8.73 36.79
CA ILE A 621 -1.94 -7.51 35.97
C ILE A 621 -3.19 -7.55 35.09
N MET A 622 -3.46 -8.72 34.49
CA MET A 622 -4.67 -8.93 33.68
C MET A 622 -5.95 -8.70 34.50
N GLU A 623 -6.01 -9.21 35.73
CA GLU A 623 -7.13 -8.99 36.66
C GLU A 623 -7.32 -7.49 36.95
N THR A 624 -6.26 -6.76 37.29
CA THR A 624 -6.36 -5.30 37.53
C THR A 624 -6.85 -4.52 36.31
N ILE A 625 -6.42 -4.90 35.10
CA ILE A 625 -6.86 -4.28 33.84
C ILE A 625 -8.35 -4.58 33.62
N LEU A 626 -8.77 -5.83 33.77
CA LEU A 626 -10.16 -6.23 33.61
C LEU A 626 -11.08 -5.56 34.63
N GLU A 627 -10.68 -5.46 35.90
CA GLU A 627 -11.43 -4.75 36.94
C GLU A 627 -11.61 -3.26 36.58
N THR A 628 -10.56 -2.62 36.05
CA THR A 628 -10.62 -1.23 35.61
C THR A 628 -11.55 -1.05 34.41
N ILE A 629 -11.47 -1.96 33.43
CA ILE A 629 -12.37 -1.97 32.27
C ILE A 629 -13.82 -2.19 32.70
N GLN A 630 -14.09 -3.12 33.62
CA GLN A 630 -15.44 -3.37 34.14
C GLN A 630 -16.00 -2.17 34.90
N TYR A 631 -15.17 -1.52 35.72
CA TYR A 631 -15.54 -0.27 36.38
C TYR A 631 -15.94 0.81 35.37
N ASN A 632 -15.13 0.99 34.31
CA ASN A 632 -15.42 1.94 33.24
C ASN A 632 -16.66 1.55 32.44
N ASN A 633 -16.86 0.26 32.13
CA ASN A 633 -18.06 -0.24 31.44
C ASN A 633 -19.34 0.10 32.24
N ASN A 634 -19.32 0.00 33.57
CA ASN A 634 -20.44 0.40 34.42
C ASN A 634 -20.70 1.92 34.41
N ILE A 635 -19.65 2.74 34.34
CA ILE A 635 -19.78 4.21 34.19
C ILE A 635 -20.37 4.53 32.83
N ASN A 636 -19.84 3.90 31.78
CA ASN A 636 -20.26 4.03 30.41
C ASN A 636 -21.74 3.67 30.19
N GLU A 637 -22.25 2.61 30.85
CA GLU A 637 -23.67 2.29 30.82
C GLU A 637 -24.53 3.41 31.43
N LYS A 638 -24.06 4.07 32.49
CA LYS A 638 -24.75 5.21 33.10
C LYS A 638 -24.70 6.44 32.20
N ILE A 639 -23.54 6.71 31.60
CA ILE A 639 -23.36 7.78 30.60
C ILE A 639 -24.36 7.58 29.45
N GLY A 640 -24.41 6.38 28.86
CA GLY A 640 -25.34 6.09 27.76
C GLY A 640 -26.82 6.22 28.11
N ARG A 641 -27.21 5.93 29.37
CA ARG A 641 -28.59 6.18 29.84
C ARG A 641 -28.88 7.68 29.96
N LEU A 642 -27.97 8.45 30.57
CA LEU A 642 -28.12 9.89 30.73
C LEU A 642 -28.10 10.66 29.40
N GLU A 643 -27.28 10.22 28.44
CA GLU A 643 -27.24 10.78 27.09
C GLU A 643 -28.56 10.52 26.35
N LYS A 644 -29.10 9.30 26.45
CA LYS A 644 -30.41 8.98 25.87
C LYS A 644 -31.54 9.78 26.53
N ASP A 645 -31.54 9.90 27.85
CA ASP A 645 -32.53 10.71 28.56
C ASP A 645 -32.44 12.19 28.15
N MET A 646 -31.22 12.71 27.94
CA MET A 646 -31.01 14.07 27.44
C MET A 646 -31.53 14.25 25.99
N GLU A 647 -31.30 13.30 25.11
CA GLU A 647 -31.79 13.31 23.72
C GLU A 647 -33.32 13.19 23.65
N ASP A 648 -33.92 12.34 24.49
CA ASP A 648 -35.37 12.20 24.64
C ASP A 648 -36.02 13.47 25.21
N MET A 649 -35.31 14.24 26.05
CA MET A 649 -35.79 15.54 26.53
C MET A 649 -35.69 16.63 25.46
N LEU A 650 -34.58 16.68 24.71
CA LEU A 650 -34.37 17.65 23.63
C LEU A 650 -35.37 17.47 22.49
N SER A 651 -35.64 16.23 22.09
CA SER A 651 -36.62 15.91 21.04
C SER A 651 -38.08 16.19 21.44
N LYS A 652 -38.40 16.17 22.74
CA LYS A 652 -39.72 16.58 23.26
C LYS A 652 -39.90 18.11 23.25
N THR A 653 -38.83 18.88 23.39
CA THR A 653 -38.85 20.34 23.21
C THR A 653 -39.10 20.72 21.73
N ASP A 654 -38.41 20.06 20.78
CA ASP A 654 -38.57 20.38 19.34
C ASP A 654 -39.95 20.02 18.76
N LYS A 655 -40.62 18.99 19.29
CA LYS A 655 -41.98 18.60 18.85
C LYS A 655 -43.07 19.58 19.31
N ASN A 656 -42.86 20.28 20.43
CA ASN A 656 -43.81 21.28 20.90
C ASN A 656 -43.79 22.57 20.05
N ASP A 657 -42.68 22.84 19.36
CA ASP A 657 -42.55 24.02 18.47
C ASP A 657 -43.20 23.81 17.08
N GLN A 658 -43.44 22.57 16.65
CA GLN A 658 -44.05 22.29 15.34
C GLN A 658 -45.59 22.18 15.35
N GLU A 659 -46.24 21.97 16.51
CA GLU A 659 -47.70 21.88 16.59
C GLU A 659 -48.42 23.24 16.63
N ASP A 660 -47.72 24.35 16.91
CA ASP A 660 -48.34 25.67 17.10
C ASP A 660 -48.58 26.46 15.79
N ASP A 661 -48.15 25.98 14.62
CA ASP A 661 -48.29 26.71 13.35
C ASP A 661 -49.61 26.43 12.59
N SER A 662 -50.55 25.67 13.15
CA SER A 662 -51.76 25.25 12.43
C SER A 662 -53.10 25.28 13.19
N LYS A 663 -53.31 26.17 14.17
CA LYS A 663 -54.67 26.52 14.64
C LYS A 663 -54.76 27.90 15.29
N GLY A 664 -55.47 28.81 14.62
CA GLY A 664 -55.72 30.16 15.08
C GLY A 664 -56.70 30.29 16.26
N LYS A 665 -56.46 31.35 17.04
CA LYS A 665 -57.39 32.12 17.91
C LYS A 665 -58.04 31.40 19.12
N LYS A 666 -57.54 31.79 20.29
CA LYS A 666 -58.22 32.19 21.57
C LYS A 666 -57.69 31.43 22.79
N SER A 667 -56.87 32.08 23.60
CA SER A 667 -57.00 32.16 25.07
C SER A 667 -55.75 32.83 25.68
N LYS A 668 -55.92 34.04 26.21
CA LYS A 668 -54.95 34.67 27.14
C LYS A 668 -55.23 34.10 28.52
N ASN A 669 -54.48 33.07 28.97
CA ASN A 669 -54.21 32.76 30.39
C ASN A 669 -53.42 31.45 30.62
N LYS A 670 -52.42 31.13 29.79
CA LYS A 670 -51.59 29.91 30.00
C LYS A 670 -50.10 30.07 29.69
N ASN A 671 -49.55 31.28 29.81
CA ASN A 671 -48.14 31.55 29.49
C ASN A 671 -47.16 31.27 30.66
N ASN A 672 -47.60 31.24 31.92
CA ASN A 672 -46.67 30.96 33.04
C ASN A 672 -46.26 29.47 33.09
N ASP A 673 -47.20 28.54 32.88
CA ASP A 673 -46.93 27.09 32.93
C ASP A 673 -46.00 26.58 31.80
N LYS A 674 -45.97 27.24 30.64
CA LYS A 674 -45.09 26.88 29.50
C LYS A 674 -43.64 27.32 29.77
N ASN A 675 -43.45 28.57 30.24
CA ASN A 675 -42.13 29.09 30.60
C ASN A 675 -41.53 28.36 31.80
N ASP A 676 -42.36 27.98 32.79
CA ASP A 676 -41.88 27.23 33.95
C ASP A 676 -41.41 25.81 33.56
N ARG A 677 -42.10 25.12 32.65
CA ARG A 677 -41.69 23.79 32.15
C ARG A 677 -40.45 23.83 31.26
N GLU A 678 -40.30 24.85 30.41
CA GLU A 678 -39.08 25.04 29.61
C GLU A 678 -37.87 25.41 30.49
N MET A 679 -38.09 26.23 31.52
CA MET A 679 -37.05 26.57 32.49
C MET A 679 -36.67 25.36 33.34
N GLU A 680 -37.64 24.53 33.75
CA GLU A 680 -37.40 23.30 34.49
C GLU A 680 -36.68 22.23 33.65
N ASN A 681 -37.02 22.09 32.36
CA ASN A 681 -36.30 21.21 31.43
C ASN A 681 -34.87 21.70 31.16
N ASN A 682 -34.66 23.01 30.99
CA ASN A 682 -33.32 23.57 30.82
C ASN A 682 -32.45 23.39 32.08
N VAL A 683 -33.03 23.49 33.28
CA VAL A 683 -32.34 23.19 34.55
C VAL A 683 -32.00 21.70 34.64
N LYS A 684 -32.92 20.80 34.26
CA LYS A 684 -32.66 19.35 34.21
C LYS A 684 -31.57 18.98 33.19
N ILE A 685 -31.60 19.56 31.99
CA ILE A 685 -30.54 19.37 30.98
C ILE A 685 -29.19 19.86 31.50
N ARG A 686 -29.15 21.00 32.21
CA ARG A 686 -27.92 21.49 32.84
C ARG A 686 -27.41 20.55 33.93
N ASN A 687 -28.30 19.99 34.74
CA ASN A 687 -27.93 19.02 35.78
C ASN A 687 -27.40 17.72 35.15
N ILE A 688 -28.06 17.20 34.11
CA ILE A 688 -27.59 16.02 33.36
C ILE A 688 -26.21 16.29 32.75
N ARG A 689 -25.96 17.49 32.21
CA ARG A 689 -24.63 17.86 31.70
C ARG A 689 -23.55 17.87 32.79
N GLN A 690 -23.86 18.42 33.97
CA GLN A 690 -22.91 18.40 35.10
C GLN A 690 -22.66 16.97 35.61
N GLU A 691 -23.68 16.13 35.62
CA GLU A 691 -23.56 14.72 35.98
C GLU A 691 -22.73 13.94 34.96
N LEU A 692 -22.91 14.22 33.66
CA LEU A 692 -22.08 13.68 32.59
C LEU A 692 -20.62 14.12 32.74
N GLU A 693 -20.34 15.41 32.96
CA GLU A 693 -18.96 15.90 33.21
C GLU A 693 -18.31 15.20 34.41
N MET A 694 -19.06 14.98 35.49
CA MET A 694 -18.58 14.21 36.64
C MET A 694 -18.29 12.75 36.27
N LEU A 695 -19.18 12.08 35.54
CA LEU A 695 -18.98 10.69 35.12
C LEU A 695 -17.80 10.53 34.17
N TYR A 696 -17.61 11.46 33.22
CA TYR A 696 -16.43 11.50 32.35
C TYR A 696 -15.14 11.66 33.17
N SER A 697 -15.13 12.46 34.22
CA SER A 697 -13.97 12.62 35.10
C SER A 697 -13.66 11.39 35.97
N MET A 698 -14.63 10.50 36.17
CA MET A 698 -14.47 9.27 36.95
C MET A 698 -13.88 8.10 36.15
N VAL A 699 -13.77 8.22 34.82
CA VAL A 699 -13.21 7.18 33.96
C VAL A 699 -11.73 7.00 34.28
N LYS A 700 -11.35 5.76 34.57
CA LYS A 700 -9.97 5.42 34.93
C LYS A 700 -9.16 5.06 33.69
N VAL A 701 -7.99 5.67 33.54
CA VAL A 701 -7.03 5.33 32.49
C VAL A 701 -6.19 4.12 32.92
N VAL A 702 -5.97 3.18 32.00
CA VAL A 702 -5.12 2.01 32.25
C VAL A 702 -3.69 2.32 31.82
N ASN A 703 -2.75 2.30 32.78
CA ASN A 703 -1.32 2.35 32.47
C ASN A 703 -0.83 0.96 32.04
N PHE A 704 -0.70 0.76 30.73
CA PHE A 704 -0.25 -0.50 30.15
C PHE A 704 1.28 -0.53 30.05
N ASN A 705 1.92 -1.58 30.59
CA ASN A 705 3.38 -1.67 30.62
C ASN A 705 3.94 -1.99 29.22
N GLU A 706 4.94 -1.22 28.78
CA GLU A 706 5.58 -1.36 27.47
C GLU A 706 6.17 -2.76 27.20
N THR A 707 6.48 -3.54 28.23
CA THR A 707 6.97 -4.93 28.10
C THR A 707 5.97 -5.87 27.42
N PHE A 708 4.69 -5.51 27.37
CA PHE A 708 3.62 -6.29 26.72
C PHE A 708 3.16 -5.69 25.38
N VAL A 709 3.68 -4.52 25.00
CA VAL A 709 3.42 -3.90 23.71
C VAL A 709 4.48 -4.38 22.71
N PRO A 710 4.10 -5.08 21.63
CA PRO A 710 5.07 -5.65 20.70
C PRO A 710 6.06 -4.61 20.16
N ASN A 711 7.35 -4.99 20.13
CA ASN A 711 8.46 -4.21 19.58
C ASN A 711 8.75 -2.86 20.25
N LYS A 712 8.14 -2.54 21.40
CA LYS A 712 8.64 -1.44 22.25
C LYS A 712 10.03 -1.79 22.79
N PRO A 713 10.85 -0.80 23.18
CA PRO A 713 12.22 -1.07 23.67
C PRO A 713 12.26 -2.11 24.79
N ALA A 714 11.38 -1.99 25.80
CA ALA A 714 11.31 -2.95 26.91
C ALA A 714 10.85 -4.36 26.48
N HIS A 715 9.97 -4.44 25.47
CA HIS A 715 9.53 -5.72 24.88
C HIS A 715 10.67 -6.39 24.11
N LEU A 716 11.40 -5.64 23.28
CA LEU A 716 12.54 -6.15 22.51
C LEU A 716 13.67 -6.66 23.42
N SER A 717 14.00 -5.94 24.50
CA SER A 717 14.99 -6.41 25.47
C SER A 717 14.60 -7.74 26.13
N LYS A 718 13.30 -8.00 26.30
CA LYS A 718 12.82 -9.26 26.86
C LYS A 718 12.81 -10.39 25.84
N TRP A 719 12.35 -10.12 24.61
CA TRP A 719 11.98 -11.16 23.64
C TRP A 719 12.93 -11.32 22.45
N ALA A 720 13.74 -10.32 22.12
CA ALA A 720 14.52 -10.29 20.87
C ALA A 720 15.82 -9.46 20.98
N GLU A 721 16.49 -9.50 22.14
CA GLU A 721 17.73 -8.76 22.39
C GLU A 721 18.89 -9.18 21.46
N GLU A 722 19.01 -10.49 21.22
CA GLU A 722 20.08 -11.09 20.40
C GLU A 722 19.74 -11.11 18.90
N MET A 723 18.58 -10.56 18.49
CA MET A 723 18.09 -10.58 17.12
C MET A 723 18.27 -9.21 16.44
N ASP A 724 18.32 -9.17 15.10
CA ASP A 724 18.33 -7.91 14.37
C ASP A 724 16.96 -7.22 14.46
N ASN A 725 16.86 -6.21 15.33
CA ASN A 725 15.62 -5.52 15.67
C ASN A 725 15.61 -4.04 15.24
N LYS A 726 16.58 -3.60 14.43
CA LYS A 726 16.77 -2.18 14.05
C LYS A 726 15.57 -1.55 13.33
N ARG A 727 14.78 -2.36 12.64
CA ARG A 727 13.61 -1.93 11.86
C ARG A 727 12.29 -2.43 12.43
N ALA A 728 12.30 -3.04 13.61
CA ALA A 728 11.11 -3.60 14.22
C ALA A 728 10.04 -2.51 14.42
N PHE A 729 8.84 -2.76 13.92
CA PHE A 729 7.75 -1.79 13.95
C PHE A 729 6.89 -1.97 15.20
N THR A 730 6.54 -0.88 15.87
CA THR A 730 5.73 -0.88 17.09
C THR A 730 4.55 0.09 16.97
N SER A 731 3.50 -0.14 17.76
CA SER A 731 2.35 0.75 17.82
C SER A 731 2.65 2.06 18.54
N ASN A 732 1.85 3.09 18.26
CA ASN A 732 1.90 4.36 18.98
C ASN A 732 0.48 4.80 19.37
N ILE A 733 0.13 4.57 20.63
CA ILE A 733 -1.19 4.87 21.18
C ILE A 733 -0.99 5.79 22.39
N ASP A 734 -1.38 7.05 22.21
CA ASP A 734 -1.24 8.09 23.23
C ASP A 734 -2.36 8.00 24.27
N ASN A 735 -2.17 8.66 25.42
CA ASN A 735 -3.14 8.63 26.53
C ASN A 735 -4.54 9.11 26.11
N ASP A 736 -4.64 10.13 25.26
CA ASP A 736 -5.93 10.63 24.73
C ASP A 736 -6.68 9.54 23.95
N ILE A 737 -5.96 8.65 23.27
CA ILE A 737 -6.55 7.53 22.54
C ILE A 737 -6.96 6.43 23.52
N ILE A 738 -6.14 6.17 24.55
CA ILE A 738 -6.47 5.22 25.62
C ILE A 738 -7.77 5.62 26.32
N GLU A 739 -7.95 6.90 26.65
CA GLU A 739 -9.19 7.43 27.23
C GLU A 739 -10.39 7.16 26.32
N LYS A 740 -10.27 7.45 25.02
CA LYS A 740 -11.33 7.16 24.04
C LYS A 740 -11.64 5.66 23.95
N ILE A 741 -10.62 4.80 24.03
CA ILE A 741 -10.81 3.34 24.03
C ILE A 741 -11.58 2.90 25.29
N MET A 742 -11.30 3.51 26.45
CA MET A 742 -12.00 3.19 27.69
C MET A 742 -13.46 3.61 27.66
N LEU A 743 -13.76 4.73 27.00
CA LEU A 743 -15.12 5.26 26.78
C LEU A 743 -15.97 4.45 25.79
N LEU A 744 -15.40 3.44 25.13
CA LEU A 744 -16.17 2.62 24.19
C LEU A 744 -17.23 1.76 24.90
N ASN A 745 -18.45 1.80 24.36
CA ASN A 745 -19.60 1.05 24.89
C ASN A 745 -19.86 -0.21 24.05
N ASN A 746 -20.34 -1.29 24.67
CA ASN A 746 -20.73 -2.54 23.97
C ASN A 746 -19.60 -3.16 23.12
N VAL A 747 -18.35 -3.04 23.58
CA VAL A 747 -17.17 -3.63 22.94
C VAL A 747 -16.57 -4.68 23.86
N SER A 748 -16.16 -5.83 23.32
CA SER A 748 -15.53 -6.90 24.11
C SER A 748 -14.27 -6.41 24.83
N ASP A 749 -14.13 -6.75 26.11
CA ASP A 749 -12.95 -6.41 26.92
C ASP A 749 -11.64 -6.90 26.26
N ASN A 750 -11.67 -8.06 25.61
CA ASN A 750 -10.54 -8.59 24.86
C ASN A 750 -10.09 -7.67 23.73
N TRP A 751 -11.03 -7.01 23.04
CA TRP A 751 -10.71 -6.07 21.97
C TRP A 751 -10.16 -4.74 22.51
N LYS A 752 -10.65 -4.28 23.66
CA LYS A 752 -10.04 -3.13 24.36
C LYS A 752 -8.59 -3.42 24.73
N ILE A 753 -8.32 -4.60 25.30
CA ILE A 753 -6.96 -5.03 25.67
C ILE A 753 -6.05 -5.14 24.44
N LEU A 754 -6.53 -5.76 23.36
CA LEU A 754 -5.78 -5.84 22.10
C LEU A 754 -5.49 -4.46 21.54
N LEU A 755 -6.47 -3.54 21.56
CA LEU A 755 -6.26 -2.16 21.13
C LEU A 755 -5.16 -1.48 21.96
N LEU A 756 -5.12 -1.66 23.28
CA LEU A 756 -4.02 -1.12 24.11
C LEU A 756 -2.65 -1.67 23.72
N MET A 757 -2.58 -2.91 23.25
CA MET A 757 -1.35 -3.50 22.69
C MET A 757 -1.02 -2.98 21.29
N GLY A 758 -1.89 -2.18 20.67
CA GLY A 758 -1.77 -1.76 19.28
C GLY A 758 -2.28 -2.78 18.27
N ILE A 759 -3.12 -3.72 18.70
CA ILE A 759 -3.71 -4.76 17.86
C ILE A 759 -5.19 -4.44 17.65
N GLY A 760 -5.55 -4.13 16.41
CA GLY A 760 -6.93 -3.87 16.02
C GLY A 760 -7.65 -5.11 15.51
N VAL A 761 -8.95 -5.20 15.72
CA VAL A 761 -9.77 -6.35 15.31
C VAL A 761 -10.97 -5.88 14.47
N PHE A 762 -11.03 -6.31 13.21
CA PHE A 762 -12.16 -6.04 12.32
C PHE A 762 -13.03 -7.29 12.18
N VAL A 763 -14.26 -7.21 12.69
CA VAL A 763 -15.29 -8.24 12.49
C VAL A 763 -16.55 -7.59 11.94
N ASN A 764 -17.18 -8.23 10.94
CA ASN A 764 -18.49 -7.84 10.45
C ASN A 764 -19.56 -8.36 11.41
N HIS A 765 -19.75 -7.70 12.54
CA HIS A 765 -20.97 -7.90 13.31
C HIS A 765 -21.87 -6.71 13.08
N GLU A 766 -23.13 -6.96 12.70
CA GLU A 766 -24.20 -5.97 12.54
C GLU A 766 -24.45 -5.15 13.82
N ASN A 767 -23.83 -5.56 14.95
CA ASN A 767 -23.90 -4.95 16.27
C ASN A 767 -22.57 -4.31 16.72
N MET A 768 -21.58 -4.13 15.84
CA MET A 768 -20.33 -3.43 16.18
C MET A 768 -20.62 -1.95 16.48
N ASN A 769 -20.06 -1.44 17.59
CA ASN A 769 -20.14 -0.02 17.91
C ASN A 769 -19.41 0.80 16.81
N ASN A 770 -20.13 1.77 16.20
CA ASN A 770 -19.58 2.65 15.18
C ASN A 770 -18.33 3.41 15.67
N ASP A 771 -18.30 3.77 16.96
CA ASP A 771 -17.18 4.50 17.57
C ASP A 771 -15.89 3.67 17.57
N TYR A 772 -15.99 2.36 17.87
CA TYR A 772 -14.84 1.46 17.81
C TYR A 772 -14.28 1.39 16.40
N VAL A 773 -15.15 1.23 15.40
CA VAL A 773 -14.78 1.15 14.00
C VAL A 773 -14.13 2.46 13.54
N GLU A 774 -14.63 3.61 13.97
CA GLU A 774 -14.07 4.92 13.63
C GLU A 774 -12.69 5.15 14.26
N ILE A 775 -12.52 4.84 15.55
CA ILE A 775 -11.21 4.89 16.22
C ILE A 775 -10.23 3.98 15.47
N MET A 776 -10.63 2.73 15.22
CA MET A 776 -9.83 1.76 14.47
C MET A 776 -9.40 2.26 13.10
N LYS A 777 -10.33 2.85 12.33
CA LYS A 777 -10.04 3.42 11.01
C LYS A 777 -9.03 4.56 11.10
N ASN A 778 -9.21 5.47 12.05
CA ASN A 778 -8.30 6.60 12.28
C ASN A 778 -6.89 6.13 12.67
N LEU A 779 -6.78 5.13 13.56
CA LEU A 779 -5.49 4.55 13.95
C LEU A 779 -4.81 3.81 12.79
N ALA A 780 -5.59 3.11 11.95
CA ALA A 780 -5.09 2.43 10.77
C ALA A 780 -4.62 3.41 9.69
N ASP A 781 -5.36 4.50 9.44
CA ASP A 781 -5.01 5.55 8.46
C ASP A 781 -3.71 6.25 8.84
N LYS A 782 -3.51 6.49 10.14
CA LYS A 782 -2.28 7.08 10.68
C LYS A 782 -1.14 6.09 10.90
N GLN A 783 -1.33 4.81 10.56
CA GLN A 783 -0.36 3.73 10.78
C GLN A 783 0.11 3.64 12.25
N LEU A 784 -0.80 3.83 13.21
CA LEU A 784 -0.50 3.79 14.65
C LEU A 784 -0.66 2.39 15.27
N LEU A 785 -1.30 1.47 14.54
CA LEU A 785 -1.51 0.08 14.96
C LEU A 785 -0.33 -0.80 14.53
N TYR A 786 0.06 -1.73 15.40
CA TYR A 786 1.05 -2.78 15.13
C TYR A 786 0.48 -3.86 14.19
N LEU A 787 -0.72 -4.34 14.49
CA LEU A 787 -1.36 -5.47 13.82
C LEU A 787 -2.86 -5.21 13.64
N ILE A 788 -3.41 -5.63 12.51
CA ILE A 788 -4.85 -5.65 12.27
C ILE A 788 -5.27 -7.08 11.95
N ILE A 789 -6.18 -7.65 12.75
CA ILE A 789 -6.77 -8.96 12.51
C ILE A 789 -8.13 -8.74 11.85
N ALA A 790 -8.39 -9.36 10.71
CA ALA A 790 -9.62 -9.13 9.95
C ALA A 790 -10.13 -10.37 9.22
N SER A 791 -11.43 -10.39 8.92
CA SER A 791 -12.03 -11.39 8.05
C SER A 791 -11.65 -11.20 6.58
N SER A 792 -11.94 -12.19 5.74
CA SER A 792 -11.68 -12.12 4.30
C SER A 792 -12.41 -10.94 3.60
N ASP A 793 -13.50 -10.42 4.17
CA ASP A 793 -14.22 -9.29 3.57
C ASP A 793 -13.45 -7.98 3.64
N TYR A 794 -12.44 -7.90 4.51
CA TYR A 794 -11.54 -6.75 4.60
C TYR A 794 -10.72 -6.56 3.33
N ILE A 795 -10.50 -7.64 2.55
CA ILE A 795 -9.76 -7.63 1.29
C ILE A 795 -10.38 -6.66 0.28
N TYR A 796 -11.69 -6.42 0.35
CA TYR A 796 -12.42 -5.64 -0.64
C TYR A 796 -12.58 -4.16 -0.27
N GLY A 797 -12.23 -3.78 0.96
CA GLY A 797 -12.88 -2.63 1.59
C GLY A 797 -12.01 -1.66 2.36
N THR A 798 -10.69 -1.64 2.17
CA THR A 798 -9.82 -0.61 2.76
C THR A 798 -8.57 -0.33 1.91
N ASN A 799 -8.06 0.91 1.97
CA ASN A 799 -6.82 1.32 1.29
C ASN A 799 -5.62 1.45 2.24
N TYR A 800 -5.71 0.87 3.44
CA TYR A 800 -4.60 0.85 4.39
C TYR A 800 -3.37 0.18 3.78
N GLN A 801 -2.22 0.70 4.16
CA GLN A 801 -0.94 0.29 3.63
C GLN A 801 -0.26 -0.64 4.63
N PHE A 802 -0.10 -1.91 4.25
CA PHE A 802 0.54 -2.92 5.09
C PHE A 802 1.92 -3.29 4.57
N CYS A 803 2.87 -3.50 5.48
CA CYS A 803 4.20 -4.01 5.14
C CYS A 803 4.21 -5.54 5.09
N HIS A 804 3.53 -6.17 6.04
CA HIS A 804 3.44 -7.62 6.11
C HIS A 804 1.99 -8.08 6.14
N GLY A 805 1.75 -9.30 5.66
CA GLY A 805 0.45 -9.94 5.79
C GLY A 805 0.54 -11.42 6.09
N TYR A 806 -0.44 -11.92 6.83
CA TYR A 806 -0.63 -13.33 7.12
C TYR A 806 -1.94 -13.81 6.51
N LEU A 807 -1.89 -14.99 5.90
CA LEU A 807 -3.07 -15.76 5.50
C LEU A 807 -3.17 -16.99 6.39
N SER A 808 -4.25 -17.06 7.17
CA SER A 808 -4.50 -18.15 8.09
C SER A 808 -4.91 -19.45 7.37
N LYS A 809 -4.72 -20.59 8.07
CA LYS A 809 -5.01 -21.94 7.57
C LYS A 809 -6.50 -22.25 7.46
N ASP A 810 -7.35 -21.52 8.18
CA ASP A 810 -8.80 -21.70 8.20
C ASP A 810 -9.50 -21.00 7.03
N MET A 811 -8.74 -20.28 6.20
CA MET A 811 -9.25 -19.58 5.03
C MET A 811 -9.21 -20.46 3.77
N LYS A 812 -10.38 -20.73 3.22
CA LYS A 812 -10.54 -21.31 1.88
C LYS A 812 -10.91 -20.17 0.92
N LEU A 813 -9.94 -19.69 0.14
CA LEU A 813 -10.12 -18.60 -0.81
C LEU A 813 -9.98 -19.08 -2.26
N THR A 814 -10.61 -18.36 -3.20
CA THR A 814 -10.35 -18.47 -4.64
C THR A 814 -8.97 -17.90 -4.97
N GLN A 815 -8.38 -18.30 -6.11
CA GLN A 815 -7.09 -17.77 -6.56
C GLN A 815 -7.14 -16.22 -6.67
N GLU A 816 -8.22 -15.68 -7.20
CA GLU A 816 -8.48 -14.25 -7.38
C GLU A 816 -8.53 -13.53 -6.04
N LYS A 817 -9.27 -14.06 -5.06
CA LYS A 817 -9.37 -13.47 -3.72
C LYS A 817 -8.04 -13.50 -2.97
N ILE A 818 -7.21 -14.53 -3.17
CA ILE A 818 -5.82 -14.54 -2.68
C ILE A 818 -5.06 -13.38 -3.31
N ILE A 819 -5.01 -13.28 -4.65
CA ILE A 819 -4.28 -12.21 -5.36
C ILE A 819 -4.71 -10.82 -4.89
N GLN A 820 -6.00 -10.59 -4.71
CA GLN A 820 -6.51 -9.32 -4.17
C GLN A 820 -6.02 -9.05 -2.75
N ALA A 821 -6.00 -10.07 -1.87
CA ALA A 821 -5.44 -9.95 -0.52
C ALA A 821 -3.95 -9.60 -0.56
N LEU A 822 -3.17 -10.28 -1.40
CA LEU A 822 -1.75 -9.98 -1.59
C LEU A 822 -1.56 -8.54 -2.10
N GLY A 823 -2.46 -8.06 -2.95
CA GLY A 823 -2.47 -6.70 -3.47
C GLY A 823 -2.71 -5.60 -2.42
N ARG A 824 -3.06 -5.93 -1.19
CA ARG A 824 -3.17 -4.96 -0.06
C ARG A 824 -1.82 -4.70 0.62
N ILE A 825 -0.80 -5.52 0.35
CA ILE A 825 0.51 -5.45 0.98
C ILE A 825 1.51 -4.79 0.01
N GLY A 826 2.48 -4.05 0.55
CA GLY A 826 3.56 -3.43 -0.24
C GLY A 826 3.11 -2.27 -1.12
N ARG A 827 2.27 -1.38 -0.56
CA ARG A 827 1.80 -0.12 -1.19
C ARG A 827 2.58 1.13 -0.74
N ASN A 828 3.58 0.96 0.12
CA ASN A 828 4.35 2.02 0.78
C ASN A 828 5.71 2.28 0.11
N ASN A 829 6.55 3.04 0.81
CA ASN A 829 7.95 3.30 0.50
C ASN A 829 8.70 2.06 0.03
N ILE A 830 9.24 2.16 -1.19
CA ILE A 830 9.99 1.11 -1.87
C ILE A 830 11.24 0.65 -1.08
N GLN A 831 11.68 1.37 -0.05
CA GLN A 831 12.81 0.95 0.79
C GLN A 831 12.44 -0.02 1.92
N GLN A 832 11.15 -0.20 2.23
CA GLN A 832 10.67 -1.03 3.35
C GLN A 832 10.60 -2.51 3.01
N ASP A 833 10.83 -3.41 3.96
CA ASP A 833 10.75 -4.84 3.69
C ASP A 833 9.30 -5.33 3.72
N TYR A 834 8.90 -6.07 2.68
CA TYR A 834 7.55 -6.61 2.53
C TYR A 834 7.57 -8.13 2.58
N THR A 835 6.54 -8.75 3.15
CA THR A 835 6.39 -10.21 3.12
C THR A 835 4.92 -10.62 3.19
N ILE A 836 4.55 -11.67 2.46
CA ILE A 836 3.28 -12.38 2.69
C ILE A 836 3.59 -13.75 3.27
N ARG A 837 2.97 -14.10 4.39
CA ARG A 837 3.24 -15.31 5.16
C ARG A 837 2.02 -16.20 5.17
N PHE A 838 2.15 -17.39 4.61
CA PHE A 838 1.07 -18.37 4.54
C PHE A 838 1.20 -19.36 5.69
N ARG A 839 0.09 -19.60 6.39
CA ARG A 839 -0.01 -20.64 7.42
C ARG A 839 -0.31 -22.01 6.83
N ASP A 840 -0.70 -22.07 5.55
CA ASP A 840 -0.94 -23.28 4.80
C ASP A 840 -0.29 -23.22 3.40
N ASN A 841 0.44 -24.26 3.03
CA ASN A 841 1.15 -24.32 1.75
C ASN A 841 0.19 -24.60 0.58
N GLU A 842 -0.97 -25.21 0.83
CA GLU A 842 -1.97 -25.48 -0.22
C GLU A 842 -2.45 -24.20 -0.90
N GLN A 843 -2.58 -23.11 -0.14
CA GLN A 843 -2.93 -21.79 -0.67
C GLN A 843 -1.86 -21.25 -1.64
N ILE A 844 -0.58 -21.52 -1.38
CA ILE A 844 0.52 -21.12 -2.28
C ILE A 844 0.48 -21.98 -3.55
N ILE A 845 0.30 -23.29 -3.41
CA ILE A 845 0.19 -24.22 -4.55
C ILE A 845 -0.97 -23.81 -5.45
N LYS A 846 -2.12 -23.47 -4.86
CA LYS A 846 -3.30 -22.96 -5.59
C LYS A 846 -2.99 -21.69 -6.39
N LEU A 847 -2.17 -20.78 -5.86
CA LEU A 847 -1.78 -19.55 -6.55
C LEU A 847 -0.99 -19.83 -7.85
N PHE A 848 -0.16 -20.87 -7.85
CA PHE A 848 0.76 -21.20 -8.95
C PHE A 848 0.19 -22.18 -9.99
N ASN A 849 -0.97 -22.78 -9.71
CA ASN A 849 -1.63 -23.71 -10.60
C ASN A 849 -2.86 -23.09 -11.28
N THR A 850 -3.24 -23.66 -12.42
CA THR A 850 -4.47 -23.31 -13.13
C THR A 850 -5.71 -23.81 -12.37
N GLU A 851 -6.64 -22.91 -12.05
CA GLU A 851 -7.94 -23.26 -11.49
C GLU A 851 -8.98 -23.43 -12.60
N ILE A 852 -9.68 -24.58 -12.61
CA ILE A 852 -10.65 -24.95 -13.66
C ILE A 852 -12.01 -24.27 -13.41
N GLU A 853 -12.46 -24.24 -12.16
CA GLU A 853 -13.73 -23.62 -11.78
C GLU A 853 -13.49 -22.25 -11.15
N LYS A 854 -13.87 -21.19 -11.87
CA LYS A 854 -13.73 -19.82 -11.43
C LYS A 854 -15.11 -19.16 -11.25
N PRO A 855 -15.63 -19.04 -10.02
CA PRO A 855 -16.96 -18.50 -9.77
C PRO A 855 -17.08 -17.04 -10.27
N GLU A 856 -16.01 -16.26 -10.18
CA GLU A 856 -15.97 -14.87 -10.62
C GLU A 856 -16.28 -14.74 -12.11
N ILE A 857 -15.70 -15.61 -12.95
CA ILE A 857 -15.95 -15.64 -14.40
C ILE A 857 -17.40 -16.04 -14.71
N LYS A 858 -17.87 -17.08 -14.03
CA LYS A 858 -19.24 -17.60 -14.20
C LYS A 858 -20.26 -16.52 -13.85
N ASN A 859 -20.07 -15.85 -12.72
CA ASN A 859 -20.96 -14.80 -12.25
C ASN A 859 -20.87 -13.54 -13.12
N MET A 860 -19.69 -13.14 -13.58
CA MET A 860 -19.58 -12.01 -14.52
C MET A 860 -20.35 -12.28 -15.82
N ASN A 861 -20.15 -13.44 -16.46
CA ASN A 861 -20.89 -13.80 -17.67
C ASN A 861 -22.41 -13.94 -17.45
N LYS A 862 -22.84 -14.30 -16.24
CA LYS A 862 -24.25 -14.43 -15.89
C LYS A 862 -24.90 -13.07 -15.61
N LEU A 863 -24.23 -12.21 -14.83
CA LEU A 863 -24.82 -10.98 -14.28
C LEU A 863 -24.62 -9.78 -15.20
N PHE A 864 -23.50 -9.73 -15.94
CA PHE A 864 -23.26 -8.70 -16.95
C PHE A 864 -23.81 -9.17 -18.29
N CYS A 865 -25.06 -9.62 -18.29
CA CYS A 865 -25.76 -10.13 -19.46
C CYS A 865 -27.25 -9.75 -19.31
N SER A 866 -27.87 -9.30 -20.40
CA SER A 866 -29.28 -8.89 -20.43
C SER A 866 -30.22 -10.06 -20.74
N LEU A 867 -29.68 -11.25 -21.01
CA LEU A 867 -30.41 -12.48 -21.37
C LEU A 867 -30.70 -13.39 -20.18
#